data_AF-A0A9D6D081-F1
#
_entry.id   AF-A0A9D6D081-F1
#
_cell.length_a   1.000
_cell.length_b   1.000
_cell.length_c   1.000
_cell.angle_alpha   90.00
_cell.angle_beta   90.00
_cell.angle_gamma   90.00
#
_symmetry.space_group_name_H-M   'P 1'
#
loop_
_entity.id
_entity.type
_entity.pdbx_description
1 polymer ?
#
loop_
_entity_poly.entity_id
_entity_poly.type
_entity_poly.pdbx_seq_one_letter_code
_entity_poly.pdbx_strand_id
1 'polypeptide(L)'
;MDDLFAAADKKAQDETAVKERMAFLVAEVNRHNALYHTDDAPEISDDAFDKLFHELKALEAQYPHLIQADSPTKKVGGQTKRTFAEVAHRTAMLSLDNAFSREDVADFATRIQRILNLPEMPALVAEFKIDGLSCSLTYENGKLVRAVTRGDGQVGEDITANVKTIANIPHVLNGDSVPRSVDIRGEIYMTRADFESLNARQAAAEQKVFANPRNAAAGSVRQLDSSITASRPLKFFAYALGFTSEDVTFATHTDQLAALAAWGFTTVPDVQVFTDIERLYTWYEALGKRRYDLPYAIDGIVYKVNDLTLQKRLGFVARAPRWAIAHKFPAEQATTVLEGIDIQVGRTGVLTPVARLKPVGVGGVMVANATLHNEDYIAERDIRIGDTVFVERAGDVIPKVVSVVMPKRPEGAEPYIFPTACPACGTPTIRPEGEAAHRCPNHFDCPAQVEQALIHFVSKSAYDIDGLGEKQVVLFLKEGLVRTPADIFRLHEKRDRLLEMEGFGDKSVDNLLAAIEAARTVSLPRFISALGIPMVGAQVAQLIAARYTSLDALLAAIKNGTAAEELDNVDGIGPRIVENVLAYFTEPHNRHRLDDLRAFVTPQDYVQKATRQTPFTGKTVVLTGTLSRMTRDEAKIRLQEAGAKVASSISTKTDILIAGEAAGSKLKKAAELGVAVMDEDAFLAALVD
;
A
#
# COMPACT_ATOMS: atom_id res chain seq x y z
N MET A 1 -13.04 76.29 17.78
CA MET A 1 -12.57 75.63 16.54
C MET A 1 -11.45 74.67 16.91
N ASP A 2 -11.61 73.91 18.01
CA ASP A 2 -10.52 73.17 18.69
C ASP A 2 -10.82 71.68 18.90
N ASP A 3 -11.83 71.11 18.23
CA ASP A 3 -12.25 69.72 18.46
C ASP A 3 -12.31 68.85 17.18
N LEU A 4 -11.89 69.39 16.03
CA LEU A 4 -11.77 68.60 14.79
C LEU A 4 -10.44 67.84 14.71
N PHE A 5 -9.39 68.36 15.36
CA PHE A 5 -8.08 67.71 15.40
C PHE A 5 -7.96 66.72 16.57
N ALA A 6 -8.70 66.90 17.66
CA ALA A 6 -8.65 66.01 18.82
C ALA A 6 -9.11 64.57 18.49
N ALA A 7 -10.13 64.40 17.64
CA ALA A 7 -10.60 63.08 17.20
C ALA A 7 -9.64 62.41 16.19
N ALA A 8 -8.98 63.20 15.32
CA ALA A 8 -7.97 62.71 14.39
C ALA A 8 -6.67 62.34 15.13
N ASP A 9 -6.24 63.14 16.10
CA ASP A 9 -5.11 62.86 16.98
C ASP A 9 -5.37 61.63 17.84
N LYS A 10 -6.59 61.46 18.37
CA LYS A 10 -6.95 60.27 19.16
C LYS A 10 -6.98 59.00 18.31
N LYS A 11 -7.49 59.06 17.07
CA LYS A 11 -7.48 57.93 16.12
C LYS A 11 -6.06 57.61 15.61
N ALA A 12 -5.24 58.63 15.37
CA ALA A 12 -3.83 58.46 14.99
C ALA A 12 -2.99 57.92 16.17
N GLN A 13 -3.28 58.32 17.40
CA GLN A 13 -2.70 57.75 18.62
C GLN A 13 -3.12 56.28 18.80
N ASP A 14 -4.37 55.93 18.51
CA ASP A 14 -4.89 54.55 18.60
C ASP A 14 -4.25 53.64 17.54
N GLU A 15 -4.10 54.11 16.29
CA GLU A 15 -3.39 53.35 15.24
C GLU A 15 -1.88 53.22 15.52
N THR A 16 -1.26 54.23 16.15
CA THR A 16 0.15 54.16 16.57
C THR A 16 0.35 53.08 17.65
N ALA A 17 -0.53 53.05 18.65
CA ALA A 17 -0.50 52.02 19.70
C ALA A 17 -0.76 50.61 19.14
N VAL A 18 -1.69 50.47 18.20
CA VAL A 18 -1.95 49.19 17.51
C VAL A 18 -0.73 48.75 16.70
N LYS A 19 -0.08 49.67 15.98
CA LYS A 19 1.13 49.38 15.21
C LYS A 19 2.28 48.92 16.10
N GLU A 20 2.46 49.54 17.26
CA GLU A 20 3.46 49.14 18.26
C GLU A 20 3.15 47.76 18.86
N ARG A 21 1.86 47.50 19.17
CA ARG A 21 1.43 46.18 19.68
C ARG A 21 1.63 45.09 18.65
N MET A 22 1.29 45.33 17.39
CA MET A 22 1.52 44.40 16.28
C MET A 22 3.02 44.13 16.10
N ALA A 23 3.88 45.15 16.17
CA ALA A 23 5.33 44.97 16.07
C ALA A 23 5.88 44.12 17.22
N PHE A 24 5.40 44.36 18.45
CA PHE A 24 5.75 43.54 19.61
C PHE A 24 5.33 42.08 19.44
N LEU A 25 4.09 41.84 19.03
CA LEU A 25 3.56 40.49 18.83
C LEU A 25 4.29 39.74 17.71
N VAL A 26 4.61 40.41 16.59
CA VAL A 26 5.44 39.84 15.52
C VAL A 26 6.81 39.44 16.04
N ALA A 27 7.46 40.30 16.83
CA ALA A 27 8.76 40.01 17.42
C ALA A 27 8.71 38.81 18.38
N GLU A 28 7.77 38.78 19.33
CA GLU A 28 7.66 37.70 20.31
C GLU A 28 7.25 36.36 19.67
N VAL A 29 6.31 36.36 18.72
CA VAL A 29 5.92 35.12 18.01
C VAL A 29 7.08 34.57 17.18
N ASN A 30 7.84 35.43 16.48
CA ASN A 30 9.02 35.00 15.73
C ASN A 30 10.13 34.49 16.66
N ARG A 31 10.36 35.17 17.80
CA ARG A 31 11.34 34.76 18.82
C ARG A 31 11.01 33.39 19.41
N HIS A 32 9.76 33.19 19.81
CA HIS A 32 9.31 31.91 20.37
C HIS A 32 9.26 30.79 19.33
N ASN A 33 8.92 31.08 18.07
CA ASN A 33 9.09 30.12 16.98
C ASN A 33 10.56 29.70 16.80
N ALA A 34 11.52 30.65 16.87
CA ALA A 34 12.93 30.32 16.76
C ALA A 34 13.40 29.45 17.94
N LEU A 35 13.05 29.82 19.17
CA LEU A 35 13.39 29.04 20.38
C LEU A 35 12.77 27.63 20.38
N TYR A 36 11.53 27.50 19.87
CA TYR A 36 10.82 26.23 19.81
C TYR A 36 11.32 25.32 18.68
N HIS A 37 11.69 25.88 17.51
CA HIS A 37 12.03 25.08 16.33
C HIS A 37 13.53 24.98 16.01
N THR A 38 14.34 25.95 16.44
CA THR A 38 15.78 26.01 16.13
C THR A 38 16.62 25.58 17.32
N ASP A 39 16.26 26.04 18.53
CA ASP A 39 17.08 25.89 19.73
C ASP A 39 16.55 24.83 20.72
N ASP A 40 15.37 24.24 20.44
CA ASP A 40 14.66 23.24 21.26
C ASP A 40 14.55 23.63 22.76
N ALA A 41 14.35 24.93 23.01
CA ALA A 41 14.36 25.56 24.34
C ALA A 41 13.17 26.53 24.53
N PRO A 42 11.91 26.04 24.57
CA PRO A 42 10.74 26.91 24.71
C PRO A 42 10.68 27.59 26.08
N GLU A 43 10.52 28.91 26.08
CA GLU A 43 10.39 29.73 27.30
C GLU A 43 8.94 29.94 27.77
N ILE A 44 7.96 29.69 26.90
CA ILE A 44 6.53 29.84 27.18
C ILE A 44 5.77 28.57 26.80
N SER A 45 4.61 28.35 27.42
CA SER A 45 3.72 27.23 27.08
C SER A 45 3.01 27.45 25.74
N ASP A 46 2.58 26.35 25.12
CA ASP A 46 1.78 26.36 23.89
C ASP A 46 0.54 27.27 24.02
N ASP A 47 -0.17 27.21 25.16
CA ASP A 47 -1.33 28.07 25.44
C ASP A 47 -0.99 29.58 25.47
N ALA A 48 0.20 29.94 25.95
CA ALA A 48 0.65 31.33 25.98
C ALA A 48 1.06 31.78 24.58
N PHE A 49 1.70 30.90 23.80
CA PHE A 49 2.03 31.15 22.41
C PHE A 49 0.76 31.35 21.55
N ASP A 50 -0.22 30.47 21.70
CA ASP A 50 -1.50 30.55 20.97
C ASP A 50 -2.23 31.86 21.27
N LYS A 51 -2.20 32.34 22.52
CA LYS A 51 -2.77 33.65 22.88
C LYS A 51 -2.09 34.80 22.12
N LEU A 52 -0.75 34.81 22.04
CA LEU A 52 0.01 35.82 21.29
C LEU A 52 -0.30 35.75 19.80
N PHE A 53 -0.36 34.54 19.23
CA PHE A 53 -0.65 34.32 17.82
C PHE A 53 -2.10 34.70 17.46
N HIS A 54 -3.07 34.36 18.31
CA HIS A 54 -4.47 34.73 18.14
C HIS A 54 -4.69 36.23 18.26
N GLU A 55 -4.03 36.89 19.21
CA GLU A 55 -4.07 38.36 19.35
C GLU A 55 -3.51 39.04 18.10
N LEU A 56 -2.36 38.59 17.60
CA LEU A 56 -1.76 39.11 16.36
C LEU A 56 -2.71 38.94 15.17
N LYS A 57 -3.28 37.74 15.00
CA LYS A 57 -4.21 37.43 13.91
C LYS A 57 -5.49 38.29 13.98
N ALA A 58 -5.99 38.56 15.19
CA ALA A 58 -7.16 39.42 15.40
C ALA A 58 -6.86 40.88 15.01
N LEU A 59 -5.70 41.40 15.44
CA LEU A 59 -5.27 42.77 15.10
C LEU A 59 -5.03 42.94 13.59
N GLU A 60 -4.41 41.95 12.94
CA GLU A 60 -4.18 41.99 11.49
C GLU A 60 -5.47 41.90 10.66
N ALA A 61 -6.46 41.16 11.14
CA ALA A 61 -7.78 41.13 10.51
C ALA A 61 -8.50 42.48 10.64
N GLN A 62 -8.30 43.19 11.76
CA GLN A 62 -8.91 44.49 12.02
C GLN A 62 -8.17 45.65 11.33
N TYR A 63 -6.85 45.55 11.13
CA TYR A 63 -6.00 46.57 10.51
C TYR A 63 -5.14 46.01 9.35
N PRO A 64 -5.75 45.62 8.20
CA PRO A 64 -5.02 44.94 7.12
C PRO A 64 -3.89 45.76 6.48
N HIS A 65 -3.97 47.09 6.56
CA HIS A 65 -2.98 48.01 6.02
C HIS A 65 -1.74 48.18 6.91
N LEU A 66 -1.78 47.68 8.16
CA LEU A 66 -0.66 47.71 9.12
C LEU A 66 0.12 46.40 9.18
N ILE A 67 -0.27 45.38 8.40
CA ILE A 67 0.38 44.06 8.41
C ILE A 67 1.83 44.17 7.94
N GLN A 68 2.75 43.70 8.78
CA GLN A 68 4.19 43.69 8.49
C GLN A 68 4.55 42.60 7.46
N ALA A 69 5.64 42.80 6.71
CA ALA A 69 6.06 41.89 5.65
C ALA A 69 6.56 40.53 6.18
N ASP A 70 7.14 40.54 7.38
CA ASP A 70 7.71 39.41 8.11
C ASP A 70 6.74 38.77 9.11
N SER A 71 5.46 39.14 9.06
CA SER A 71 4.46 38.61 9.99
C SER A 71 4.35 37.08 9.90
N PRO A 72 4.41 36.36 11.03
CA PRO A 72 4.31 34.90 11.08
C PRO A 72 2.94 34.38 10.64
N THR A 73 1.88 35.20 10.64
CA THR A 73 0.55 34.80 10.14
C THR A 73 0.49 34.65 8.61
N LYS A 74 1.44 35.28 7.88
CA LYS A 74 1.63 35.13 6.44
C LYS A 74 2.52 33.95 6.07
N LYS A 75 3.31 33.44 7.02
CA LYS A 75 4.08 32.21 6.83
C LYS A 75 3.12 31.03 6.98
N VAL A 76 2.83 30.35 5.87
CA VAL A 76 2.07 29.10 5.88
C VAL A 76 2.94 28.04 6.57
N GLY A 77 2.77 27.87 7.87
CA GLY A 77 3.53 26.90 8.66
C GLY A 77 3.58 27.24 10.15
N GLY A 78 2.44 27.12 10.84
CA GLY A 78 2.36 27.34 12.30
C GLY A 78 1.45 26.35 13.03
N GLN A 79 0.88 25.38 12.33
CA GLN A 79 0.34 24.17 12.95
C GLN A 79 1.09 23.00 12.33
N THR A 80 2.07 22.49 13.04
CA THR A 80 2.67 21.19 12.76
C THR A 80 1.55 20.16 12.86
N LYS A 81 0.95 19.81 11.72
CA LYS A 81 0.14 18.60 11.65
C LYS A 81 1.03 17.46 12.14
N ARG A 82 0.59 16.76 13.19
CA ARG A 82 1.33 15.60 13.74
C ARG A 82 1.42 14.44 12.73
N THR A 83 0.58 14.46 11.69
CA THR A 83 0.48 13.44 10.65
C THR A 83 0.15 14.08 9.30
N PHE A 84 0.50 13.42 8.20
CA PHE A 84 0.07 13.82 6.87
C PHE A 84 -1.44 13.58 6.70
N ALA A 85 -2.12 14.46 5.96
CA ALA A 85 -3.53 14.24 5.65
C ALA A 85 -3.66 13.07 4.66
N GLU A 86 -4.62 12.19 4.89
CA GLU A 86 -4.94 11.13 3.95
C GLU A 86 -5.82 11.65 2.81
N VAL A 87 -5.52 11.24 1.59
CA VAL A 87 -6.21 11.65 0.37
C VAL A 87 -6.49 10.44 -0.49
N ALA A 88 -7.75 10.28 -0.89
CA ALA A 88 -8.15 9.27 -1.85
C ALA A 88 -7.66 9.63 -3.26
N HIS A 89 -7.09 8.64 -3.95
CA HIS A 89 -6.73 8.75 -5.36
C HIS A 89 -7.98 8.78 -6.24
N ARG A 90 -7.99 9.66 -7.26
CA ARG A 90 -9.07 9.72 -8.26
C ARG A 90 -9.12 8.48 -9.16
N THR A 91 -7.96 7.88 -9.38
CA THR A 91 -7.79 6.60 -10.04
C THR A 91 -6.80 5.80 -9.21
N ALA A 92 -7.10 4.53 -8.92
CA ALA A 92 -6.26 3.71 -8.06
C ALA A 92 -4.81 3.58 -8.59
N MET A 93 -3.83 3.66 -7.69
CA MET A 93 -2.43 3.40 -7.95
C MET A 93 -2.11 1.94 -7.61
N LEU A 94 -2.15 1.08 -8.62
CA LEU A 94 -1.96 -0.36 -8.44
C LEU A 94 -0.47 -0.74 -8.41
N SER A 95 -0.20 -1.97 -7.97
CA SER A 95 1.14 -2.57 -8.06
C SER A 95 1.33 -3.21 -9.44
N LEU A 96 2.52 -3.77 -9.68
CA LEU A 96 2.82 -4.60 -10.84
C LEU A 96 2.97 -6.06 -10.40
N ASP A 97 2.55 -6.99 -11.25
CA ASP A 97 2.96 -8.40 -11.14
C ASP A 97 4.46 -8.51 -11.43
N ASN A 98 5.10 -9.52 -10.85
CA ASN A 98 6.54 -9.75 -11.02
C ASN A 98 6.81 -10.90 -12.00
N ALA A 99 7.87 -10.74 -12.79
CA ALA A 99 8.57 -11.79 -13.52
C ALA A 99 9.99 -11.92 -12.96
N PHE A 100 10.50 -13.14 -12.88
CA PHE A 100 11.86 -13.45 -12.42
C PHE A 100 12.67 -14.23 -13.46
N SER A 101 12.01 -14.73 -14.51
CA SER A 101 12.62 -15.49 -15.60
C SER A 101 12.23 -14.95 -16.97
N ARG A 102 12.92 -15.45 -18.00
CA ARG A 102 12.55 -15.21 -19.41
C ARG A 102 11.18 -15.81 -19.72
N GLU A 103 10.92 -16.99 -19.18
CA GLU A 103 9.69 -17.76 -19.37
C GLU A 103 8.49 -16.98 -18.83
N ASP A 104 8.62 -16.34 -17.67
CA ASP A 104 7.55 -15.50 -17.09
C ASP A 104 7.12 -14.36 -18.03
N VAL A 105 8.10 -13.74 -18.72
CA VAL A 105 7.85 -12.65 -19.68
C VAL A 105 7.24 -13.19 -20.98
N ALA A 106 7.69 -14.35 -21.44
CA ALA A 106 7.11 -15.03 -22.60
C ALA A 106 5.65 -15.45 -22.35
N ASP A 107 5.35 -15.97 -21.16
CA ASP A 107 4.01 -16.33 -20.73
C ASP A 107 3.10 -15.11 -20.61
N PHE A 108 3.64 -13.99 -20.11
CA PHE A 108 2.94 -12.71 -20.09
C PHE A 108 2.53 -12.25 -21.51
N ALA A 109 3.46 -12.26 -22.46
CA ALA A 109 3.19 -11.90 -23.86
C ALA A 109 2.16 -12.84 -24.50
N THR A 110 2.35 -14.15 -24.34
CA THR A 110 1.44 -15.20 -24.85
C THR A 110 0.02 -15.04 -24.28
N ARG A 111 -0.08 -14.73 -22.98
CA ARG A 111 -1.37 -14.48 -22.32
C ARG A 111 -2.09 -13.28 -22.93
N ILE A 112 -1.39 -12.20 -23.24
CA ILE A 112 -1.97 -11.02 -23.89
C ILE A 112 -2.46 -11.38 -25.30
N GLN A 113 -1.65 -12.09 -26.09
CA GLN A 113 -2.05 -12.55 -27.43
C GLN A 113 -3.32 -13.38 -27.37
N ARG A 114 -3.43 -14.31 -26.41
CA ARG A 114 -4.61 -15.14 -26.22
C ARG A 114 -5.85 -14.32 -25.84
N ILE A 115 -5.73 -13.39 -24.88
CA ILE A 115 -6.87 -12.56 -24.43
C ILE A 115 -7.39 -11.68 -25.57
N LEU A 116 -6.50 -11.10 -26.37
CA LEU A 116 -6.88 -10.14 -27.41
C LEU A 116 -7.00 -10.77 -28.82
N ASN A 117 -6.74 -12.07 -28.95
CA ASN A 117 -6.63 -12.81 -30.22
C ASN A 117 -5.69 -12.12 -31.23
N LEU A 118 -4.50 -11.73 -30.77
CA LEU A 118 -3.50 -11.08 -31.63
C LEU A 118 -2.69 -12.14 -32.40
N PRO A 119 -2.41 -11.92 -33.70
CA PRO A 119 -1.61 -12.84 -34.50
C PRO A 119 -0.14 -12.88 -34.05
N GLU A 120 0.36 -11.76 -33.51
CA GLU A 120 1.74 -11.59 -33.09
C GLU A 120 1.80 -10.91 -31.72
N MET A 121 2.97 -10.94 -31.09
CA MET A 121 3.21 -10.30 -29.81
C MET A 121 2.99 -8.79 -29.94
N PRO A 122 2.23 -8.16 -29.03
CA PRO A 122 2.11 -6.70 -29.05
C PRO A 122 3.46 -6.05 -28.73
N ALA A 123 3.72 -4.89 -29.31
CA ALA A 123 4.90 -4.10 -28.96
C ALA A 123 4.92 -3.80 -27.45
N LEU A 124 6.03 -4.13 -26.79
CA LEU A 124 6.26 -3.85 -25.38
C LEU A 124 7.26 -2.71 -25.22
N VAL A 125 6.88 -1.68 -24.47
CA VAL A 125 7.80 -0.66 -23.97
C VAL A 125 8.55 -1.23 -22.77
N ALA A 126 9.87 -1.13 -22.79
CA ALA A 126 10.75 -1.47 -21.67
C ALA A 126 11.27 -0.18 -21.01
N GLU A 127 10.94 -0.02 -19.73
CA GLU A 127 11.37 1.11 -18.90
C GLU A 127 12.13 0.62 -17.68
N PHE A 128 13.09 1.41 -17.21
CA PHE A 128 13.78 1.13 -15.97
C PHE A 128 12.82 1.13 -14.79
N LYS A 129 12.86 0.06 -13.99
CA LYS A 129 12.12 0.01 -12.74
C LYS A 129 12.90 0.74 -11.66
N ILE A 130 12.63 2.04 -11.55
CA ILE A 130 13.29 2.94 -10.59
C ILE A 130 13.00 2.48 -9.17
N ASP A 131 14.03 2.37 -8.34
CA ASP A 131 13.89 1.99 -6.94
C ASP A 131 13.73 3.23 -6.05
N GLY A 132 12.47 3.67 -5.91
CA GLY A 132 12.11 4.89 -5.19
C GLY A 132 10.77 4.81 -4.47
N LEU A 133 10.06 5.94 -4.42
CA LEU A 133 8.70 6.04 -3.90
C LEU A 133 7.75 6.58 -4.97
N SER A 134 6.71 5.80 -5.29
CA SER A 134 5.68 6.23 -6.23
C SER A 134 4.86 7.40 -5.68
N CYS A 135 4.62 8.39 -6.54
CA CYS A 135 3.87 9.60 -6.22
C CYS A 135 2.92 9.98 -7.38
N SER A 136 1.75 10.50 -7.04
CA SER A 136 0.78 11.07 -7.97
C SER A 136 0.68 12.57 -7.77
N LEU A 137 0.88 13.33 -8.84
CA LEU A 137 0.86 14.80 -8.86
C LEU A 137 -0.39 15.29 -9.57
N THR A 138 -1.27 15.97 -8.85
CA THR A 138 -2.48 16.57 -9.42
C THR A 138 -2.18 17.99 -9.89
N TYR A 139 -2.42 18.23 -11.17
CA TYR A 139 -2.42 19.55 -11.77
C TYR A 139 -3.85 19.98 -12.10
N GLU A 140 -4.14 21.26 -11.86
CA GLU A 140 -5.37 21.93 -12.27
C GLU A 140 -5.02 23.20 -13.02
N ASN A 141 -5.55 23.34 -14.24
CA ASN A 141 -5.23 24.42 -15.18
C ASN A 141 -3.70 24.59 -15.32
N GLY A 142 -3.00 23.46 -15.46
CA GLY A 142 -1.55 23.39 -15.56
C GLY A 142 -0.77 23.67 -14.27
N LYS A 143 -1.40 23.98 -13.13
CA LYS A 143 -0.69 24.29 -11.86
C LYS A 143 -0.70 23.12 -10.89
N LEU A 144 0.43 22.83 -10.25
CA LEU A 144 0.54 21.79 -9.23
C LEU A 144 -0.28 22.16 -7.99
N VAL A 145 -1.37 21.43 -7.74
CA VAL A 145 -2.26 21.68 -6.59
C VAL A 145 -2.12 20.61 -5.51
N ARG A 146 -1.72 19.38 -5.85
CA ARG A 146 -1.58 18.30 -4.89
C ARG A 146 -0.51 17.28 -5.28
N ALA A 147 0.16 16.70 -4.29
CA ALA A 147 0.98 15.51 -4.46
C ALA A 147 0.64 14.47 -3.39
N VAL A 148 0.41 13.22 -3.80
CA VAL A 148 -0.04 12.14 -2.90
C VAL A 148 0.89 10.93 -3.05
N THR A 149 1.29 10.32 -1.94
CA THR A 149 2.01 9.03 -1.96
C THR A 149 1.09 7.91 -2.45
N ARG A 150 1.64 6.75 -2.82
CA ARG A 150 0.80 5.60 -3.19
C ARG A 150 -0.13 5.15 -2.07
N GLY A 151 0.37 5.10 -0.83
CA GLY A 151 -0.29 4.46 0.30
C GLY A 151 -0.71 3.02 0.01
N ASP A 152 -1.98 2.69 0.21
CA ASP A 152 -2.56 1.36 -0.08
C ASP A 152 -3.01 1.20 -1.55
N GLY A 153 -2.84 2.24 -2.37
CA GLY A 153 -3.25 2.31 -3.76
C GLY A 153 -4.61 2.98 -3.97
N GLN A 154 -5.46 3.08 -2.94
CA GLN A 154 -6.71 3.86 -2.97
C GLN A 154 -6.59 5.17 -2.20
N VAL A 155 -5.86 5.17 -1.10
CA VAL A 155 -5.62 6.32 -0.23
C VAL A 155 -4.12 6.45 0.01
N GLY A 156 -3.60 7.67 -0.06
CA GLY A 156 -2.22 8.00 0.24
C GLY A 156 -2.08 9.25 1.08
N GLU A 157 -0.85 9.63 1.38
CA GLU A 157 -0.52 10.79 2.22
C GLU A 157 -0.30 12.03 1.35
N ASP A 158 -0.90 13.16 1.70
CA ASP A 158 -0.66 14.46 1.07
C ASP A 158 0.74 14.99 1.45
N ILE A 159 1.65 14.96 0.47
CA ILE A 159 3.04 15.42 0.58
C ILE A 159 3.29 16.65 -0.32
N THR A 160 2.25 17.45 -0.58
CA THR A 160 2.31 18.57 -1.53
C THR A 160 3.40 19.59 -1.19
N ALA A 161 3.55 19.94 0.09
CA ALA A 161 4.57 20.91 0.53
C ALA A 161 5.99 20.39 0.24
N ASN A 162 6.24 19.13 0.56
CA ASN A 162 7.52 18.44 0.35
C ASN A 162 7.85 18.30 -1.13
N VAL A 163 6.87 17.92 -1.95
CA VAL A 163 7.07 17.71 -3.38
C VAL A 163 7.37 19.02 -4.10
N LYS A 164 6.80 20.15 -3.65
CA LYS A 164 7.13 21.48 -4.19
C LYS A 164 8.60 21.87 -4.02
N THR A 165 9.34 21.23 -3.11
CA THR A 165 10.78 21.49 -2.92
C THR A 165 11.67 20.67 -3.85
N ILE A 166 11.11 19.74 -4.63
CA ILE A 166 11.87 18.89 -5.56
C ILE A 166 12.12 19.64 -6.86
N ALA A 167 13.38 19.93 -7.15
CA ALA A 167 13.77 20.90 -8.18
C ALA A 167 13.29 20.57 -9.61
N ASN A 168 13.21 19.28 -9.98
CA ASN A 168 12.83 18.88 -11.34
C ASN A 168 11.34 18.55 -11.51
N ILE A 169 10.49 18.95 -10.55
CA ILE A 169 9.04 18.87 -10.69
C ILE A 169 8.52 20.25 -11.13
N PRO A 170 7.89 20.37 -12.31
CA PRO A 170 7.34 21.64 -12.77
C PRO A 170 6.17 22.08 -11.88
N HIS A 171 6.20 23.29 -11.33
CA HIS A 171 5.04 23.82 -10.59
C HIS A 171 3.92 24.28 -11.54
N VAL A 172 4.27 24.57 -12.79
CA VAL A 172 3.38 24.90 -13.89
C VAL A 172 3.80 24.08 -15.10
N LEU A 173 2.85 23.37 -15.71
CA LEU A 173 3.07 22.57 -16.91
C LEU A 173 3.21 23.47 -18.15
N ASN A 174 4.05 23.03 -19.09
CA ASN A 174 4.26 23.71 -20.36
C ASN A 174 3.24 23.28 -21.41
N GLY A 175 2.80 24.22 -22.25
CA GLY A 175 1.99 23.96 -23.44
C GLY A 175 0.48 24.05 -23.22
N ASP A 176 -0.25 24.28 -24.32
CA ASP A 176 -1.70 24.52 -24.32
C ASP A 176 -2.53 23.22 -24.39
N SER A 177 -1.88 22.07 -24.59
CA SER A 177 -2.51 20.75 -24.71
C SER A 177 -2.66 20.02 -23.37
N VAL A 178 -2.44 20.71 -22.25
CA VAL A 178 -2.58 20.16 -20.90
C VAL A 178 -4.07 20.09 -20.54
N PRO A 179 -4.61 18.93 -20.12
CA PRO A 179 -5.99 18.83 -19.68
C PRO A 179 -6.28 19.81 -18.52
N ARG A 180 -7.52 20.28 -18.43
CA ARG A 180 -7.95 21.14 -17.30
C ARG A 180 -7.61 20.55 -15.94
N SER A 181 -7.70 19.23 -15.78
CA SER A 181 -7.14 18.53 -14.63
C SER A 181 -6.52 17.20 -15.03
N VAL A 182 -5.31 16.94 -14.53
CA VAL A 182 -4.55 15.72 -14.82
C VAL A 182 -3.77 15.27 -13.60
N ASP A 183 -3.72 13.95 -13.38
CA ASP A 183 -2.78 13.32 -12.46
C ASP A 183 -1.57 12.80 -13.25
N ILE A 184 -0.37 13.21 -12.84
CA ILE A 184 0.90 12.72 -13.36
C ILE A 184 1.50 11.75 -12.36
N ARG A 185 1.77 10.51 -12.80
CA ARG A 185 2.36 9.46 -11.97
C ARG A 185 3.84 9.32 -12.27
N GLY A 186 4.60 9.13 -11.21
CA GLY A 186 6.04 8.98 -11.31
C GLY A 186 6.67 8.42 -10.05
N GLU A 187 8.00 8.37 -10.05
CA GLU A 187 8.81 7.86 -8.95
C GLU A 187 9.72 8.96 -8.42
N ILE A 188 9.63 9.22 -7.10
CA ILE A 188 10.59 10.06 -6.38
C ILE A 188 11.80 9.19 -6.04
N TYR A 189 12.99 9.65 -6.40
CA TYR A 189 14.23 8.88 -6.24
C TYR A 189 15.41 9.79 -5.86
N MET A 190 16.55 9.16 -5.61
CA MET A 190 17.83 9.80 -5.34
C MET A 190 18.91 9.15 -6.20
N THR A 191 19.88 9.92 -6.68
CA THR A 191 21.04 9.34 -7.36
C THR A 191 21.96 8.65 -6.35
N ARG A 192 22.80 7.73 -6.80
CA ARG A 192 23.79 7.04 -5.96
C ARG A 192 24.75 8.04 -5.31
N ALA A 193 25.28 8.97 -6.10
CA ALA A 193 26.17 10.02 -5.60
C ALA A 193 25.47 10.94 -4.57
N ASP A 194 24.22 11.34 -4.83
CA ASP A 194 23.42 12.14 -3.91
C ASP A 194 23.14 11.40 -2.59
N PHE A 195 22.86 10.09 -2.67
CA PHE A 195 22.64 9.23 -1.51
C PHE A 195 23.90 9.05 -0.66
N GLU A 196 25.04 8.78 -1.30
CA GLU A 196 26.33 8.65 -0.62
C GLU A 196 26.71 9.96 0.09
N SER A 197 26.54 11.10 -0.58
CA SER A 197 26.75 12.43 -0.01
C SER A 197 25.82 12.70 1.18
N LEU A 198 24.54 12.31 1.07
CA LEU A 198 23.57 12.44 2.16
C LEU A 198 23.98 11.62 3.39
N ASN A 199 24.35 10.36 3.18
CA ASN A 199 24.77 9.48 4.27
C ASN A 199 26.07 9.93 4.91
N ALA A 200 27.04 10.43 4.13
CA ALA A 200 28.27 11.00 4.66
C ALA A 200 27.99 12.20 5.58
N ARG A 201 27.08 13.11 5.17
CA ARG A 201 26.64 14.23 6.02
C ARG A 201 25.94 13.77 7.30
N GLN A 202 25.08 12.76 7.21
CA GLN A 202 24.40 12.23 8.40
C GLN A 202 25.36 11.54 9.36
N ALA A 203 26.29 10.73 8.86
CA ALA A 203 27.32 10.10 9.68
C ALA A 203 28.20 11.13 10.38
N ALA A 204 28.61 12.20 9.69
CA ALA A 204 29.39 13.30 10.27
C ALA A 204 28.62 14.08 11.35
N ALA A 205 27.29 14.10 11.27
CA ALA A 205 26.41 14.71 12.25
C ALA A 205 25.91 13.71 13.32
N GLU A 206 26.47 12.49 13.38
CA GLU A 206 26.05 11.40 14.27
C GLU A 206 24.55 11.04 14.17
N GLN A 207 23.95 11.31 13.01
CA GLN A 207 22.56 11.00 12.67
C GLN A 207 22.44 9.61 12.04
N LYS A 208 21.23 9.07 12.09
CA LYS A 208 20.92 7.77 11.46
C LYS A 208 21.09 7.82 9.95
N VAL A 209 22.00 7.01 9.43
CA VAL A 209 22.19 6.80 7.99
C VAL A 209 21.07 5.95 7.39
N PHE A 210 20.80 6.16 6.10
CA PHE A 210 19.84 5.37 5.34
C PHE A 210 20.49 4.11 4.77
N ALA A 211 19.74 3.01 4.76
CA ALA A 211 20.26 1.72 4.30
C ALA A 211 20.38 1.65 2.76
N ASN A 212 19.48 2.29 2.01
CA ASN A 212 19.49 2.30 0.55
C ASN A 212 18.84 3.59 -0.01
N PRO A 213 19.04 3.90 -1.31
CA PRO A 213 18.47 5.10 -1.93
C PRO A 213 16.94 5.19 -1.85
N ARG A 214 16.23 4.06 -1.93
CA ARG A 214 14.77 3.99 -1.83
C ARG A 214 14.27 4.47 -0.47
N ASN A 215 14.86 3.94 0.61
CA ASN A 215 14.55 4.32 1.99
C ASN A 215 14.94 5.77 2.26
N ALA A 216 16.05 6.23 1.69
CA ALA A 216 16.45 7.62 1.75
C ALA A 216 15.42 8.53 1.08
N ALA A 217 14.95 8.17 -0.12
CA ALA A 217 13.92 8.95 -0.84
C ALA A 217 12.60 8.99 -0.05
N ALA A 218 12.11 7.82 0.38
CA ALA A 218 10.86 7.71 1.13
C ALA A 218 10.91 8.46 2.47
N GLY A 219 12.00 8.34 3.22
CA GLY A 219 12.20 9.07 4.47
C GLY A 219 12.36 10.57 4.26
N SER A 220 13.06 10.98 3.20
CA SER A 220 13.34 12.39 2.90
C SER A 220 12.11 13.17 2.45
N VAL A 221 11.18 12.54 1.73
CA VAL A 221 9.95 13.22 1.27
C VAL A 221 8.86 13.25 2.34
N ARG A 222 8.86 12.31 3.29
CA ARG A 222 7.85 12.21 4.37
C ARG A 222 8.32 12.96 5.63
N GLN A 223 8.70 14.23 5.48
CA GLN A 223 9.08 15.11 6.58
C GLN A 223 7.96 16.09 6.89
N LEU A 224 7.56 16.23 8.16
CA LEU A 224 6.51 17.19 8.53
C LEU A 224 6.94 18.63 8.22
N ASP A 225 8.23 18.92 8.37
CA ASP A 225 8.84 20.15 7.88
C ASP A 225 9.41 19.94 6.47
N SER A 226 8.81 20.62 5.48
CA SER A 226 9.26 20.60 4.10
C SER A 226 10.66 21.22 3.89
N SER A 227 11.15 22.05 4.82
CA SER A 227 12.51 22.60 4.76
C SER A 227 13.56 21.49 4.83
N ILE A 228 13.27 20.42 5.59
CA ILE A 228 14.11 19.24 5.65
C ILE A 228 14.12 18.57 4.29
N THR A 229 12.97 18.36 3.65
CA THR A 229 12.91 17.79 2.29
C THR A 229 13.66 18.66 1.28
N ALA A 230 13.58 19.99 1.37
CA ALA A 230 14.31 20.91 0.49
C ALA A 230 15.83 20.74 0.57
N SER A 231 16.36 20.34 1.74
CA SER A 231 17.80 20.05 1.93
C SER A 231 18.23 18.67 1.38
N ARG A 232 17.28 17.84 0.94
CA ARG A 232 17.52 16.49 0.45
C ARG A 232 17.54 16.51 -1.08
N PRO A 233 18.53 15.89 -1.73
CA PRO A 233 18.69 15.90 -3.19
C PRO A 233 17.72 14.94 -3.89
N LEU A 234 16.41 15.15 -3.72
CA LEU A 234 15.37 14.36 -4.35
C LEU A 234 15.17 14.76 -5.81
N LYS A 235 14.78 13.77 -6.63
CA LYS A 235 14.44 13.92 -8.04
C LYS A 235 13.18 13.12 -8.36
N PHE A 236 12.57 13.39 -9.49
CA PHE A 236 11.35 12.72 -9.95
C PHE A 236 11.43 12.30 -11.42
N PHE A 237 11.00 11.09 -11.72
CA PHE A 237 10.74 10.64 -13.10
C PHE A 237 9.24 10.45 -13.29
N ALA A 238 8.67 11.10 -14.31
CA ALA A 238 7.29 10.85 -14.74
C ALA A 238 7.24 9.62 -15.68
N TYR A 239 6.25 8.74 -15.49
CA TYR A 239 6.13 7.51 -16.28
C TYR A 239 4.70 7.18 -16.73
N ALA A 240 3.65 7.88 -16.26
CA ALA A 240 2.28 7.61 -16.68
C ALA A 240 1.33 8.75 -16.32
N LEU A 241 0.13 8.73 -16.92
CA LEU A 241 -1.01 9.51 -16.48
C LEU A 241 -1.92 8.69 -15.55
N GLY A 242 -2.55 9.38 -14.60
CA GLY A 242 -3.66 8.88 -13.79
C GLY A 242 -5.00 9.40 -14.34
N PHE A 243 -5.75 10.10 -13.49
CA PHE A 243 -6.98 10.79 -13.91
C PHE A 243 -6.69 11.88 -14.94
N THR A 244 -7.61 12.05 -15.89
CA THR A 244 -7.67 13.17 -16.84
C THR A 244 -9.11 13.68 -16.92
N SER A 245 -9.32 14.99 -16.93
CA SER A 245 -10.66 15.59 -16.99
C SER A 245 -11.28 15.62 -18.39
N GLU A 246 -10.45 15.44 -19.40
CA GLU A 246 -10.80 15.40 -20.82
C GLU A 246 -10.33 14.06 -21.37
N ASP A 247 -10.95 13.59 -22.46
CA ASP A 247 -10.51 12.41 -23.20
C ASP A 247 -9.20 12.70 -23.95
N VAL A 248 -8.12 12.95 -23.20
CA VAL A 248 -6.78 13.02 -23.75
C VAL A 248 -6.31 11.59 -23.99
N THR A 249 -6.48 11.18 -25.23
CA THR A 249 -6.08 9.86 -25.70
C THR A 249 -4.77 9.96 -26.47
N PHE A 250 -3.75 9.26 -25.98
CA PHE A 250 -2.55 8.98 -26.76
C PHE A 250 -2.75 7.63 -27.47
N ALA A 251 -2.14 7.47 -28.64
CA ALA A 251 -2.14 6.19 -29.33
C ALA A 251 -1.24 5.19 -28.60
N THR A 252 -0.03 5.64 -28.24
CA THR A 252 0.97 4.79 -27.59
C THR A 252 1.44 5.34 -26.24
N HIS A 253 1.99 4.44 -25.41
CA HIS A 253 2.65 4.81 -24.17
C HIS A 253 3.89 5.68 -24.43
N THR A 254 4.62 5.41 -25.51
CA THR A 254 5.71 6.28 -25.97
C THR A 254 5.27 7.70 -26.30
N ASP A 255 4.08 7.88 -26.90
CA ASP A 255 3.52 9.23 -27.13
C ASP A 255 3.18 9.93 -25.82
N GLN A 256 2.65 9.18 -24.85
CA GLN A 256 2.38 9.69 -23.50
C GLN A 256 3.67 10.15 -22.81
N LEU A 257 4.76 9.39 -22.88
CA LEU A 257 6.07 9.80 -22.35
C LEU A 257 6.60 11.06 -23.07
N ALA A 258 6.45 11.15 -24.39
CA ALA A 258 6.82 12.35 -25.14
C ALA A 258 6.02 13.58 -24.72
N ALA A 259 4.71 13.42 -24.46
CA ALA A 259 3.85 14.49 -23.95
C ALA A 259 4.26 14.94 -22.54
N LEU A 260 4.58 14.00 -21.64
CA LEU A 260 5.10 14.30 -20.31
C LEU A 260 6.39 15.13 -20.38
N ALA A 261 7.31 14.75 -21.28
CA ALA A 261 8.53 15.52 -21.52
C ALA A 261 8.23 16.93 -22.04
N ALA A 262 7.30 17.07 -22.99
CA ALA A 262 6.87 18.36 -23.53
C ALA A 262 6.22 19.25 -22.46
N TRP A 263 5.52 18.67 -21.48
CA TRP A 263 4.93 19.38 -20.35
C TRP A 263 5.94 19.81 -19.27
N GLY A 264 7.22 19.45 -19.43
CA GLY A 264 8.33 19.88 -18.57
C GLY A 264 8.84 18.85 -17.58
N PHE A 265 8.42 17.58 -17.69
CA PHE A 265 8.94 16.52 -16.83
C PHE A 265 10.21 15.88 -17.39
N THR A 266 11.07 15.43 -16.47
CA THR A 266 12.04 14.38 -16.81
C THR A 266 11.31 13.04 -16.83
N THR A 267 11.38 12.32 -17.95
CA THR A 267 10.86 10.95 -18.07
C THR A 267 11.96 9.92 -17.89
N VAL A 268 11.56 8.66 -17.67
CA VAL A 268 12.50 7.54 -17.53
C VAL A 268 13.36 7.46 -18.80
N PRO A 269 14.71 7.45 -18.69
CA PRO A 269 15.59 7.43 -19.85
C PRO A 269 15.72 6.02 -20.44
N ASP A 270 16.41 5.91 -21.59
CA ASP A 270 16.72 4.64 -22.27
C ASP A 270 15.49 3.76 -22.57
N VAL A 271 14.31 4.37 -22.75
CA VAL A 271 13.08 3.65 -23.12
C VAL A 271 13.28 2.93 -24.47
N GLN A 272 13.02 1.62 -24.50
CA GLN A 272 13.09 0.80 -25.71
C GLN A 272 11.72 0.20 -26.03
N VAL A 273 11.46 -0.10 -27.30
CA VAL A 273 10.25 -0.79 -27.74
C VAL A 273 10.65 -2.09 -28.43
N PHE A 274 10.08 -3.20 -27.98
CA PHE A 274 10.37 -4.53 -28.49
C PHE A 274 9.11 -5.21 -29.02
N THR A 275 9.22 -5.86 -30.16
CA THR A 275 8.21 -6.76 -30.74
C THR A 275 8.68 -8.21 -30.74
N ASP A 276 9.81 -8.50 -30.08
CA ASP A 276 10.50 -9.78 -30.08
C ASP A 276 11.08 -10.06 -28.69
N ILE A 277 10.72 -11.21 -28.10
CA ILE A 277 11.15 -11.62 -26.75
C ILE A 277 12.68 -11.80 -26.68
N GLU A 278 13.32 -12.32 -27.73
CA GLU A 278 14.76 -12.62 -27.70
C GLU A 278 15.61 -11.36 -27.64
N ARG A 279 15.26 -10.36 -28.45
CA ARG A 279 15.91 -9.05 -28.43
C ARG A 279 15.66 -8.33 -27.10
N LEU A 280 14.45 -8.40 -26.57
CA LEU A 280 14.11 -7.85 -25.26
C LEU A 280 14.96 -8.48 -24.16
N TYR A 281 15.08 -9.82 -24.15
CA TYR A 281 15.84 -10.54 -23.15
C TYR A 281 17.35 -10.27 -23.26
N THR A 282 17.88 -10.22 -24.49
CA THR A 282 19.29 -9.85 -24.74
C THR A 282 19.61 -8.46 -24.18
N TRP A 283 18.71 -7.49 -24.41
CA TRP A 283 18.86 -6.13 -23.87
C TRP A 283 18.78 -6.12 -22.34
N TYR A 284 17.85 -6.88 -21.77
CA TYR A 284 17.71 -7.04 -20.31
C TYR A 284 18.98 -7.60 -19.66
N GLU A 285 19.59 -8.65 -20.22
CA GLU A 285 20.84 -9.22 -19.70
C GLU A 285 22.01 -8.24 -19.79
N ALA A 286 22.14 -7.53 -20.92
CA ALA A 286 23.17 -6.52 -21.11
C ALA A 286 23.02 -5.38 -20.10
N LEU A 287 21.79 -4.91 -19.88
CA LEU A 287 21.48 -3.88 -18.89
C LEU A 287 21.75 -4.37 -17.47
N GLY A 288 21.38 -5.61 -17.15
CA GLY A 288 21.60 -6.21 -15.84
C GLY A 288 23.07 -6.22 -15.41
N LYS A 289 24.00 -6.33 -16.37
CA LYS A 289 25.46 -6.26 -16.12
C LYS A 289 25.94 -4.83 -15.85
N ARG A 290 25.40 -3.83 -16.54
CA ARG A 290 25.80 -2.40 -16.41
C ARG A 290 24.92 -1.60 -15.44
N ARG A 291 23.96 -2.22 -14.76
CA ARG A 291 22.98 -1.52 -13.90
C ARG A 291 23.60 -0.73 -12.75
N TYR A 292 24.80 -1.09 -12.32
CA TYR A 292 25.53 -0.40 -11.26
C TYR A 292 26.24 0.87 -11.75
N ASP A 293 26.44 1.00 -13.06
CA ASP A 293 27.02 2.19 -13.70
C ASP A 293 25.96 3.30 -13.85
N LEU A 294 24.68 2.98 -13.66
CA LEU A 294 23.61 3.95 -13.71
C LEU A 294 23.67 4.89 -12.49
N PRO A 295 23.38 6.18 -12.68
CA PRO A 295 23.44 7.15 -11.58
C PRO A 295 22.34 6.94 -10.54
N TYR A 296 21.38 6.04 -10.75
CA TYR A 296 20.29 5.73 -9.81
C TYR A 296 20.10 4.20 -9.70
N ALA A 297 19.48 3.77 -8.61
CA ALA A 297 19.18 2.37 -8.38
C ALA A 297 17.96 1.92 -9.19
N ILE A 298 18.07 0.76 -9.83
CA ILE A 298 16.98 0.08 -10.52
C ILE A 298 16.92 -1.37 -10.02
N ASP A 299 15.72 -1.89 -9.80
CA ASP A 299 15.51 -3.26 -9.30
C ASP A 299 14.96 -4.22 -10.36
N GLY A 300 14.86 -3.74 -11.61
CA GLY A 300 14.40 -4.51 -12.75
C GLY A 300 13.98 -3.62 -13.92
N ILE A 301 13.14 -4.18 -14.78
CA ILE A 301 12.52 -3.52 -15.93
C ILE A 301 11.02 -3.67 -15.85
N VAL A 302 10.30 -2.61 -16.19
CA VAL A 302 8.85 -2.65 -16.39
C VAL A 302 8.60 -2.81 -17.87
N TYR A 303 7.91 -3.88 -18.25
CA TYR A 303 7.37 -4.05 -19.60
C TYR A 303 5.91 -3.62 -19.61
N LYS A 304 5.52 -2.76 -20.56
CA LYS A 304 4.14 -2.30 -20.76
C LYS A 304 3.74 -2.52 -22.21
N VAL A 305 2.51 -2.95 -22.47
CA VAL A 305 1.96 -2.94 -23.85
C VAL A 305 1.97 -1.50 -24.36
N ASN A 306 2.61 -1.23 -25.51
CA ASN A 306 2.78 0.13 -25.99
C ASN A 306 1.46 0.76 -26.46
N ASP A 307 0.57 -0.01 -27.08
CA ASP A 307 -0.72 0.48 -27.54
C ASP A 307 -1.71 0.68 -26.37
N LEU A 308 -2.14 1.93 -26.15
CA LEU A 308 -3.04 2.29 -25.04
C LEU A 308 -4.48 1.81 -25.24
N THR A 309 -4.89 1.59 -26.49
CA THR A 309 -6.18 0.95 -26.81
C THR A 309 -6.18 -0.49 -26.35
N LEU A 310 -5.06 -1.20 -26.55
CA LEU A 310 -4.91 -2.57 -26.04
C LEU A 310 -4.84 -2.61 -24.50
N GLN A 311 -4.18 -1.63 -23.86
CA GLN A 311 -4.19 -1.53 -22.39
C GLN A 311 -5.62 -1.40 -21.83
N LYS A 312 -6.45 -0.55 -22.44
CA LYS A 312 -7.87 -0.38 -22.06
C LYS A 312 -8.64 -1.70 -22.20
N ARG A 313 -8.46 -2.44 -23.30
CA ARG A 313 -9.11 -3.74 -23.52
C ARG A 313 -8.65 -4.83 -22.53
N LEU A 314 -7.39 -4.78 -22.10
CA LEU A 314 -6.81 -5.72 -21.15
C LEU A 314 -7.26 -5.44 -19.71
N GLY A 315 -7.52 -4.18 -19.35
CA GLY A 315 -7.97 -3.80 -18.03
C GLY A 315 -7.03 -4.23 -16.91
N PHE A 316 -7.61 -4.51 -15.74
CA PHE A 316 -6.88 -4.80 -14.51
C PHE A 316 -7.30 -6.16 -13.90
N VAL A 317 -6.39 -6.76 -13.14
CA VAL A 317 -6.75 -7.68 -12.06
C VAL A 317 -6.71 -6.92 -10.74
N ALA A 318 -7.25 -7.50 -9.66
CA ALA A 318 -7.49 -6.79 -8.41
C ALA A 318 -6.32 -5.98 -7.83
N ARG A 319 -5.06 -6.31 -8.16
CA ARG A 319 -3.86 -5.64 -7.62
C ARG A 319 -2.89 -5.11 -8.67
N ALA A 320 -3.10 -5.42 -9.96
CA ALA A 320 -2.14 -5.13 -11.01
C ALA A 320 -2.81 -4.99 -12.40
N PRO A 321 -2.24 -4.20 -13.31
CA PRO A 321 -2.67 -4.18 -14.72
C PRO A 321 -2.34 -5.48 -15.43
N ARG A 322 -3.22 -5.94 -16.33
CA ARG A 322 -2.92 -7.12 -17.19
C ARG A 322 -1.91 -6.81 -18.30
N TRP A 323 -1.70 -5.53 -18.56
CA TRP A 323 -0.90 -4.99 -19.66
C TRP A 323 0.51 -4.55 -19.25
N ALA A 324 0.92 -4.74 -17.99
CA ALA A 324 2.28 -4.47 -17.56
C ALA A 324 2.80 -5.50 -16.55
N ILE A 325 4.11 -5.75 -16.57
CA ILE A 325 4.82 -6.68 -15.68
C ILE A 325 6.20 -6.13 -15.31
N ALA A 326 6.65 -6.40 -14.09
CA ALA A 326 7.98 -6.03 -13.59
C ALA A 326 8.94 -7.23 -13.65
N HIS A 327 9.85 -7.25 -14.62
CA HIS A 327 10.93 -8.25 -14.70
C HIS A 327 12.08 -7.84 -13.78
N LYS A 328 12.13 -8.47 -12.61
CA LYS A 328 13.10 -8.21 -11.54
C LYS A 328 14.47 -8.77 -11.90
N PHE A 329 15.52 -8.00 -11.62
CA PHE A 329 16.88 -8.53 -11.74
C PHE A 329 17.12 -9.68 -10.75
N PRO A 330 18.02 -10.62 -11.08
CA PRO A 330 18.48 -11.62 -10.14
C PRO A 330 18.98 -10.94 -8.87
N ALA A 331 18.53 -11.49 -7.75
CA ALA A 331 18.84 -11.03 -6.42
C ALA A 331 20.34 -11.12 -6.14
N GLU A 332 20.83 -10.16 -5.35
CA GLU A 332 22.24 -10.17 -4.95
C GLU A 332 22.49 -11.29 -3.94
N GLN A 333 23.62 -11.98 -4.09
CA GLN A 333 24.05 -13.05 -3.21
C GLN A 333 25.36 -12.67 -2.51
N ALA A 334 25.47 -13.02 -1.23
CA ALA A 334 26.75 -13.02 -0.51
C ALA A 334 26.91 -14.34 0.24
N THR A 335 28.12 -14.61 0.74
CA THR A 335 28.35 -15.75 1.64
C THR A 335 28.55 -15.26 3.07
N THR A 336 27.99 -15.99 4.04
CA THR A 336 28.20 -15.74 5.47
C THR A 336 28.09 -17.03 6.27
N VAL A 337 28.32 -16.97 7.57
CA VAL A 337 28.22 -18.12 8.49
C VAL A 337 26.83 -18.18 9.11
N LEU A 338 26.22 -19.37 9.11
CA LEU A 338 24.99 -19.68 9.85
C LEU A 338 25.32 -19.93 11.32
N GLU A 339 25.02 -18.98 12.20
CA GLU A 339 25.33 -19.05 13.63
C GLU A 339 24.27 -19.81 14.44
N GLY A 340 23.03 -19.84 13.95
CA GLY A 340 21.94 -20.55 14.62
C GLY A 340 20.67 -20.59 13.79
N ILE A 341 19.66 -21.34 14.27
CA ILE A 341 18.33 -21.41 13.66
C ILE A 341 17.30 -21.22 14.77
N ASP A 342 16.54 -20.14 14.68
CA ASP A 342 15.40 -19.88 15.57
C ASP A 342 14.11 -20.33 14.90
N ILE A 343 13.18 -20.87 15.69
CA ILE A 343 11.85 -21.24 15.19
C ILE A 343 10.83 -20.21 15.65
N GLN A 344 10.31 -19.43 14.68
CA GLN A 344 9.23 -18.48 14.91
C GLN A 344 7.88 -19.17 14.75
N VAL A 345 6.94 -18.89 15.65
CA VAL A 345 5.57 -19.42 15.57
C VAL A 345 4.68 -18.32 15.04
N GLY A 346 4.19 -18.48 13.81
CA GLY A 346 3.31 -17.51 13.16
C GLY A 346 1.88 -17.55 13.71
N ARG A 347 1.06 -16.58 13.26
CA ARG A 347 -0.35 -16.42 13.65
C ARG A 347 -1.20 -17.68 13.51
N THR A 348 -0.97 -18.48 12.47
CA THR A 348 -1.72 -19.73 12.19
C THR A 348 -0.98 -20.97 12.70
N GLY A 349 -0.11 -20.77 13.69
CA GLY A 349 0.68 -21.81 14.33
C GLY A 349 1.86 -22.31 13.51
N VAL A 350 2.10 -21.83 12.28
CA VAL A 350 3.23 -22.26 11.43
C VAL A 350 4.55 -22.06 12.17
N LEU A 351 5.36 -23.11 12.26
CA LEU A 351 6.74 -23.04 12.73
C LEU A 351 7.64 -22.70 11.54
N THR A 352 8.16 -21.48 11.50
CA THR A 352 9.04 -20.99 10.44
C THR A 352 10.48 -20.94 10.95
N PRO A 353 11.42 -21.69 10.34
CA PRO A 353 12.82 -21.60 10.68
C PRO A 353 13.44 -20.31 10.11
N VAL A 354 14.17 -19.61 10.96
CA VAL A 354 14.89 -18.37 10.63
C VAL A 354 16.35 -18.56 10.98
N ALA A 355 17.21 -18.48 9.96
CA ALA A 355 18.65 -18.47 10.09
C ALA A 355 19.11 -17.21 10.83
N ARG A 356 19.91 -17.39 11.88
CA ARG A 356 20.75 -16.35 12.49
C ARG A 356 22.10 -16.39 11.80
N LEU A 357 22.46 -15.29 11.18
CA LEU A 357 23.63 -15.19 10.32
C LEU A 357 24.63 -14.23 10.94
N LYS A 358 25.93 -14.55 10.79
CA LYS A 358 26.97 -13.55 10.98
C LYS A 358 26.66 -12.36 10.05
N PRO A 359 26.62 -11.11 10.56
CA PRO A 359 26.18 -9.97 9.75
C PRO A 359 26.98 -9.84 8.45
N VAL A 360 26.27 -9.75 7.32
CA VAL A 360 26.85 -9.65 5.97
C VAL A 360 26.11 -8.62 5.12
N GLY A 361 26.82 -7.87 4.27
CA GLY A 361 26.19 -6.97 3.31
C GLY A 361 25.65 -7.72 2.09
N VAL A 362 24.36 -7.55 1.78
CA VAL A 362 23.71 -8.09 0.57
C VAL A 362 22.76 -7.04 -0.01
N GLY A 363 22.93 -6.60 -1.26
CA GLY A 363 22.04 -5.58 -1.81
C GLY A 363 22.13 -4.24 -1.10
N GLY A 364 23.34 -3.87 -0.63
CA GLY A 364 23.57 -2.63 0.12
C GLY A 364 23.02 -2.60 1.55
N VAL A 365 22.44 -3.69 2.06
CA VAL A 365 21.89 -3.77 3.42
C VAL A 365 22.59 -4.86 4.23
N MET A 366 22.82 -4.59 5.51
CA MET A 366 23.33 -5.59 6.45
C MET A 366 22.24 -6.61 6.79
N VAL A 367 22.49 -7.86 6.44
CA VAL A 367 21.64 -9.01 6.70
C VAL A 367 22.24 -9.81 7.86
N ALA A 368 21.46 -9.99 8.92
CA ALA A 368 21.78 -10.88 10.04
C ALA A 368 20.74 -12.01 10.22
N ASN A 369 19.66 -11.98 9.44
CA ASN A 369 18.60 -12.98 9.50
C ASN A 369 18.13 -13.34 8.09
N ALA A 370 17.83 -14.61 7.87
CA ALA A 370 17.28 -15.09 6.60
C ALA A 370 16.25 -16.21 6.84
N THR A 371 15.25 -16.32 5.96
CA THR A 371 14.32 -17.45 6.02
C THR A 371 14.97 -18.74 5.53
N LEU A 372 14.61 -19.84 6.18
CA LEU A 372 14.91 -21.21 5.77
C LEU A 372 13.66 -21.94 5.27
N HIS A 373 12.55 -21.22 5.06
CA HIS A 373 11.26 -21.72 4.59
C HIS A 373 10.57 -22.73 5.53
N ASN A 374 11.05 -23.97 5.62
CA ASN A 374 10.46 -25.07 6.39
C ASN A 374 11.50 -26.18 6.64
N GLU A 375 11.08 -27.25 7.33
CA GLU A 375 11.93 -28.42 7.63
C GLU A 375 12.48 -29.08 6.35
N ASP A 376 11.63 -29.34 5.35
CA ASP A 376 12.04 -29.99 4.09
C ASP A 376 13.14 -29.19 3.39
N TYR A 377 13.02 -27.86 3.35
CA TYR A 377 14.01 -27.00 2.71
C TYR A 377 15.39 -27.10 3.36
N ILE A 378 15.44 -27.21 4.70
CA ILE A 378 16.66 -27.44 5.47
C ILE A 378 17.25 -28.81 5.13
N ALA A 379 16.41 -29.85 5.12
CA ALA A 379 16.83 -31.23 4.87
C ALA A 379 17.33 -31.43 3.43
N GLU A 380 16.60 -30.95 2.42
CA GLU A 380 16.95 -31.05 1.00
C GLU A 380 18.31 -30.42 0.67
N ARG A 381 18.67 -29.34 1.39
CA ARG A 381 19.92 -28.60 1.20
C ARG A 381 21.00 -28.97 2.22
N ASP A 382 20.70 -29.91 3.10
CA ASP A 382 21.56 -30.36 4.20
C ASP A 382 22.15 -29.17 4.98
N ILE A 383 21.32 -28.19 5.35
CA ILE A 383 21.77 -26.96 6.02
C ILE A 383 22.04 -27.26 7.50
N ARG A 384 23.26 -26.94 7.97
CA ARG A 384 23.70 -27.21 9.36
C ARG A 384 24.21 -25.96 10.03
N ILE A 385 23.99 -25.85 11.34
CA ILE A 385 24.53 -24.74 12.14
C ILE A 385 26.07 -24.77 12.04
N GLY A 386 26.68 -23.62 11.81
CA GLY A 386 28.11 -23.45 11.52
C GLY A 386 28.46 -23.42 10.03
N ASP A 387 27.56 -23.81 9.13
CA ASP A 387 27.83 -23.80 7.70
C ASP A 387 28.13 -22.38 7.19
N THR A 388 29.06 -22.29 6.22
CA THR A 388 29.10 -21.12 5.34
C THR A 388 28.00 -21.27 4.29
N VAL A 389 27.09 -20.31 4.20
CA VAL A 389 25.90 -20.35 3.34
C VAL A 389 25.87 -19.20 2.36
N PHE A 390 25.29 -19.43 1.19
CA PHE A 390 24.89 -18.37 0.27
C PHE A 390 23.58 -17.75 0.74
N VAL A 391 23.56 -16.44 0.90
CA VAL A 391 22.39 -15.66 1.31
C VAL A 391 22.03 -14.73 0.18
N GLU A 392 20.75 -14.76 -0.20
CA GLU A 392 20.21 -13.98 -1.30
C GLU A 392 19.19 -12.97 -0.79
N ARG A 393 19.22 -11.77 -1.38
CA ARG A 393 18.21 -10.74 -1.14
C ARG A 393 17.72 -10.14 -2.46
N ALA A 394 16.42 -10.27 -2.72
CA ALA A 394 15.75 -9.69 -3.88
C ALA A 394 15.11 -8.34 -3.51
N GLY A 395 15.76 -7.22 -3.82
CA GLY A 395 15.23 -5.88 -3.47
C GLY A 395 14.99 -5.74 -1.96
N ASP A 396 13.80 -5.28 -1.56
CA ASP A 396 13.39 -5.14 -0.15
C ASP A 396 12.65 -6.37 0.44
N VAL A 397 12.82 -7.55 -0.17
CA VAL A 397 12.19 -8.80 0.31
C VAL A 397 13.03 -9.44 1.43
N ILE A 398 12.38 -10.29 2.25
CA ILE A 398 12.99 -11.12 3.29
C ILE A 398 14.18 -11.91 2.69
N PRO A 399 15.42 -11.76 3.21
CA PRO A 399 16.57 -12.54 2.77
C PRO A 399 16.33 -14.04 2.96
N LYS A 400 16.89 -14.88 2.09
CA LYS A 400 16.81 -16.35 2.20
C LYS A 400 18.20 -16.97 2.09
N VAL A 401 18.40 -18.10 2.79
CA VAL A 401 19.56 -18.97 2.54
C VAL A 401 19.27 -19.79 1.28
N VAL A 402 20.17 -19.77 0.30
CA VAL A 402 20.00 -20.46 -0.99
C VAL A 402 20.59 -21.87 -0.97
N SER A 403 21.81 -21.98 -0.47
CA SER A 403 22.58 -23.22 -0.45
C SER A 403 23.77 -23.12 0.50
N VAL A 404 24.36 -24.28 0.81
CA VAL A 404 25.59 -24.38 1.59
C VAL A 404 26.81 -24.31 0.67
N VAL A 405 27.86 -23.60 1.10
CA VAL A 405 29.19 -23.66 0.50
C VAL A 405 29.89 -24.93 0.99
N MET A 406 29.53 -26.09 0.40
CA MET A 406 29.98 -27.41 0.86
C MET A 406 31.48 -27.54 1.14
N PRO A 407 32.40 -26.99 0.31
CA PRO A 407 33.84 -27.07 0.60
C PRO A 407 34.30 -26.33 1.87
N LYS A 408 33.45 -25.48 2.47
CA LYS A 408 33.73 -24.71 3.69
C LYS A 408 32.96 -25.22 4.91
N ARG A 409 32.32 -26.39 4.83
CA ARG A 409 31.63 -26.99 5.97
C ARG A 409 32.63 -27.30 7.09
N PRO A 410 32.38 -26.85 8.33
CA PRO A 410 33.19 -27.24 9.48
C PRO A 410 33.13 -28.75 9.73
N GLU A 411 34.24 -29.32 10.19
CA GLU A 411 34.28 -30.71 10.66
C GLU A 411 33.41 -30.86 11.91
N GLY A 412 32.55 -31.90 11.95
CA GLY A 412 31.62 -32.14 13.05
C GLY A 412 30.31 -31.35 13.01
N ALA A 413 29.98 -30.68 11.90
CA ALA A 413 28.66 -30.05 11.73
C ALA A 413 27.56 -31.13 11.68
N GLU A 414 26.60 -31.08 12.61
CA GLU A 414 25.50 -32.05 12.74
C GLU A 414 24.24 -31.60 11.97
N PRO A 415 23.44 -32.54 11.41
CA PRO A 415 22.13 -32.22 10.82
C PRO A 415 21.21 -31.48 11.81
N TYR A 416 20.48 -30.48 11.33
CA TYR A 416 19.53 -29.76 12.16
C TYR A 416 18.28 -30.63 12.44
N ILE A 417 17.90 -30.73 13.71
CA ILE A 417 16.69 -31.45 14.14
C ILE A 417 15.57 -30.42 14.33
N PHE A 418 14.53 -30.51 13.50
CA PHE A 418 13.38 -29.63 13.62
C PHE A 418 12.57 -29.97 14.88
N PRO A 419 12.08 -28.98 15.65
CA PRO A 419 11.41 -29.27 16.92
C PRO A 419 10.05 -29.93 16.70
N THR A 420 9.80 -30.99 17.49
CA THR A 420 8.52 -31.71 17.51
C THR A 420 7.50 -31.09 18.46
N ALA A 421 7.93 -30.18 19.34
CA ALA A 421 7.08 -29.42 20.24
C ALA A 421 7.18 -27.91 19.93
N CYS A 422 6.07 -27.19 20.10
CA CYS A 422 6.03 -25.76 19.86
C CYS A 422 6.96 -25.02 20.83
N PRO A 423 7.92 -24.20 20.36
CA PRO A 423 8.86 -23.51 21.24
C PRO A 423 8.18 -22.45 22.13
N ALA A 424 6.97 -22.01 21.78
CA ALA A 424 6.24 -20.99 22.52
C ALA A 424 5.33 -21.55 23.65
N CYS A 425 4.80 -22.77 23.51
CA CYS A 425 3.86 -23.35 24.50
C CYS A 425 4.10 -24.82 24.85
N GLY A 426 5.09 -25.48 24.24
CA GLY A 426 5.39 -26.89 24.48
C GLY A 426 4.39 -27.89 23.88
N THR A 427 3.28 -27.45 23.29
CA THR A 427 2.31 -28.34 22.65
C THR A 427 2.96 -29.14 21.51
N PRO A 428 2.77 -30.47 21.42
CA PRO A 428 3.23 -31.25 20.29
C PRO A 428 2.76 -30.66 18.97
N THR A 429 3.69 -30.51 18.03
CA THR A 429 3.42 -29.96 16.70
C THR A 429 2.74 -31.01 15.84
N ILE A 430 1.92 -30.55 14.91
CA ILE A 430 1.33 -31.39 13.88
C ILE A 430 1.83 -30.95 12.52
N ARG A 431 1.96 -31.90 11.59
CA ARG A 431 2.22 -31.61 10.18
C ARG A 431 1.04 -32.17 9.39
N PRO A 432 0.05 -31.31 9.01
CA PRO A 432 -1.12 -31.75 8.27
C PRO A 432 -0.74 -32.48 6.98
N GLU A 433 -1.55 -33.46 6.58
CA GLU A 433 -1.32 -34.22 5.35
C GLU A 433 -1.29 -33.28 4.13
N GLY A 434 -0.25 -33.41 3.31
CA GLY A 434 -0.03 -32.55 2.14
C GLY A 434 0.57 -31.17 2.43
N GLU A 435 0.85 -30.81 3.68
CA GLU A 435 1.54 -29.57 4.04
C GLU A 435 3.03 -29.79 4.37
N ALA A 436 3.89 -28.90 3.87
CA ALA A 436 5.33 -28.91 4.18
C ALA A 436 5.67 -28.31 5.56
N ALA A 437 4.73 -27.60 6.17
CA ALA A 437 4.97 -26.82 7.39
C ALA A 437 4.45 -27.53 8.64
N HIS A 438 5.26 -27.58 9.69
CA HIS A 438 4.82 -27.91 11.03
C HIS A 438 3.98 -26.77 11.61
N ARG A 439 2.98 -27.13 12.43
CA ARG A 439 2.09 -26.19 13.09
C ARG A 439 1.89 -26.51 14.56
N CYS A 440 1.79 -25.47 15.37
CA CYS A 440 1.27 -25.55 16.72
C CYS A 440 -0.28 -25.63 16.67
N PRO A 441 -0.90 -26.74 17.12
CA PRO A 441 -2.35 -26.87 17.09
C PRO A 441 -3.07 -26.10 18.19
N ASN A 442 -2.33 -25.53 19.16
CA ASN A 442 -2.88 -24.75 20.27
C ASN A 442 -3.23 -23.31 19.82
N HIS A 443 -4.27 -23.18 19.00
CA HIS A 443 -4.67 -21.92 18.38
C HIS A 443 -5.18 -20.87 19.39
N PHE A 444 -5.63 -21.29 20.56
CA PHE A 444 -6.32 -20.41 21.50
C PHE A 444 -5.42 -19.90 22.63
N ASP A 445 -4.49 -20.73 23.09
CA ASP A 445 -3.66 -20.45 24.27
C ASP A 445 -2.16 -20.40 23.98
N CYS A 446 -1.72 -20.69 22.73
CA CYS A 446 -0.31 -20.50 22.38
C CYS A 446 0.03 -19.00 22.45
N PRO A 447 0.97 -18.57 23.31
CA PRO A 447 1.24 -17.16 23.53
C PRO A 447 1.74 -16.47 22.27
N ALA A 448 2.55 -17.16 21.44
CA ALA A 448 2.99 -16.63 20.16
C ALA A 448 1.84 -16.46 19.16
N GLN A 449 0.87 -17.39 19.11
CA GLN A 449 -0.30 -17.23 18.23
C GLN A 449 -1.21 -16.09 18.69
N VAL A 450 -1.41 -15.94 20.01
CA VAL A 450 -2.18 -14.84 20.60
C VAL A 450 -1.53 -13.49 20.28
N GLU A 451 -0.21 -13.38 20.51
CA GLU A 451 0.55 -12.18 20.19
C GLU A 451 0.42 -11.82 18.70
N GLN A 452 0.68 -12.77 17.81
CA GLN A 452 0.59 -12.54 16.36
C GLN A 452 -0.84 -12.26 15.87
N ALA A 453 -1.86 -12.81 16.53
CA ALA A 453 -3.26 -12.51 16.24
C ALA A 453 -3.61 -11.06 16.63
N LEU A 454 -3.13 -10.58 17.79
CA LEU A 454 -3.33 -9.20 18.21
C LEU A 454 -2.54 -8.21 17.34
N ILE A 455 -1.29 -8.53 16.98
CA ILE A 455 -0.49 -7.73 16.04
C ILE A 455 -1.20 -7.62 14.69
N HIS A 456 -1.73 -8.74 14.18
CA HIS A 456 -2.53 -8.73 12.96
C HIS A 456 -3.78 -7.87 13.10
N PHE A 457 -4.52 -8.00 14.20
CA PHE A 457 -5.74 -7.24 14.46
C PHE A 457 -5.48 -5.74 14.33
N VAL A 458 -4.46 -5.20 15.00
CA VAL A 458 -4.16 -3.75 14.96
C VAL A 458 -3.42 -3.28 13.71
N SER A 459 -3.05 -4.19 12.80
CA SER A 459 -2.27 -3.83 11.62
C SER A 459 -3.01 -2.86 10.67
N LYS A 460 -2.23 -2.07 9.91
CA LYS A 460 -2.77 -1.12 8.92
C LYS A 460 -3.72 -1.76 7.90
N SER A 461 -3.50 -3.02 7.54
CA SER A 461 -4.33 -3.79 6.61
C SER A 461 -5.55 -4.49 7.24
N ALA A 462 -5.75 -4.36 8.55
CA ALA A 462 -6.78 -5.05 9.31
C ALA A 462 -7.71 -4.06 10.02
N TYR A 463 -7.56 -3.85 11.33
CA TYR A 463 -8.39 -2.92 12.08
C TYR A 463 -7.86 -1.49 12.01
N ASP A 464 -6.53 -1.31 12.19
CA ASP A 464 -5.79 -0.02 12.20
C ASP A 464 -6.30 0.96 13.25
N ILE A 465 -5.62 0.98 14.40
CA ILE A 465 -5.92 1.88 15.51
C ILE A 465 -4.71 2.78 15.68
N ASP A 466 -4.89 4.07 15.46
CA ASP A 466 -3.83 5.06 15.58
C ASP A 466 -3.16 4.99 16.97
N GLY A 467 -1.83 4.95 16.98
CA GLY A 467 -1.05 4.84 18.22
C GLY A 467 -0.96 3.43 18.83
N LEU A 468 -1.69 2.44 18.31
CA LEU A 468 -1.64 1.06 18.78
C LEU A 468 -1.00 0.14 17.72
N GLY A 469 0.33 0.08 17.69
CA GLY A 469 1.09 -0.79 16.80
C GLY A 469 1.58 -2.07 17.46
N GLU A 470 2.39 -2.84 16.72
CA GLU A 470 3.03 -4.08 17.18
C GLU A 470 3.73 -3.91 18.54
N LYS A 471 4.53 -2.85 18.69
CA LYS A 471 5.28 -2.59 19.94
C LYS A 471 4.36 -2.43 21.15
N GLN A 472 3.28 -1.66 20.99
CA GLN A 472 2.31 -1.44 22.06
C GLN A 472 1.55 -2.72 22.39
N VAL A 473 1.14 -3.50 21.38
CA VAL A 473 0.46 -4.78 21.58
C VAL A 473 1.34 -5.77 22.34
N VAL A 474 2.60 -5.94 21.93
CA VAL A 474 3.55 -6.84 22.60
C VAL A 474 3.75 -6.42 24.05
N LEU A 475 3.91 -5.12 24.29
CA LEU A 475 4.05 -4.57 25.63
C LEU A 475 2.80 -4.81 26.49
N PHE A 476 1.61 -4.47 25.99
CA PHE A 476 0.35 -4.64 26.72
C PHE A 476 0.01 -6.11 26.96
N LEU A 477 0.38 -7.00 26.05
CA LEU A 477 0.24 -8.44 26.25
C LEU A 477 1.16 -8.93 27.37
N LYS A 478 2.42 -8.49 27.36
CA LYS A 478 3.42 -8.83 28.39
C LYS A 478 2.98 -8.35 29.79
N GLU A 479 2.44 -7.14 29.88
CA GLU A 479 1.90 -6.57 31.14
C GLU A 479 0.51 -7.14 31.52
N GLY A 480 -0.05 -8.06 30.72
CA GLY A 480 -1.36 -8.67 30.98
C GLY A 480 -2.54 -7.71 30.83
N LEU A 481 -2.34 -6.57 30.16
CA LEU A 481 -3.38 -5.58 29.90
C LEU A 481 -4.34 -6.03 28.80
N VAL A 482 -3.84 -6.75 27.79
CA VAL A 482 -4.63 -7.30 26.69
C VAL A 482 -4.33 -8.78 26.47
N ARG A 483 -5.34 -9.59 26.14
CA ARG A 483 -5.19 -10.99 25.70
C ARG A 483 -6.04 -11.32 24.49
N THR A 484 -7.13 -10.57 24.30
CA THR A 484 -8.06 -10.69 23.18
C THR A 484 -8.29 -9.32 22.55
N PRO A 485 -8.79 -9.26 21.30
CA PRO A 485 -9.10 -7.97 20.68
C PRO A 485 -10.10 -7.11 21.46
N ALA A 486 -11.05 -7.71 22.16
CA ALA A 486 -12.03 -6.99 22.97
C ALA A 486 -11.38 -6.25 24.16
N ASP A 487 -10.28 -6.78 24.72
CA ASP A 487 -9.55 -6.15 25.83
C ASP A 487 -8.95 -4.80 25.45
N ILE A 488 -8.65 -4.58 24.16
CA ILE A 488 -8.18 -3.29 23.65
C ILE A 488 -9.22 -2.20 23.96
N PHE A 489 -10.51 -2.50 23.74
CA PHE A 489 -11.61 -1.56 23.98
C PHE A 489 -11.95 -1.39 25.47
N ARG A 490 -11.36 -2.21 26.34
CA ARG A 490 -11.43 -2.11 27.82
C ARG A 490 -10.24 -1.38 28.43
N LEU A 491 -9.23 -0.99 27.63
CA LEU A 491 -8.04 -0.31 28.15
C LEU A 491 -8.34 0.99 28.90
N HIS A 492 -9.46 1.64 28.60
CA HIS A 492 -9.93 2.82 29.33
C HIS A 492 -10.14 2.55 30.83
N GLU A 493 -10.55 1.33 31.21
CA GLU A 493 -10.68 0.89 32.61
C GLU A 493 -9.33 0.73 33.31
N LYS A 494 -8.24 0.69 32.53
CA LYS A 494 -6.86 0.49 32.99
C LYS A 494 -5.98 1.74 32.81
N ARG A 495 -6.59 2.93 32.71
CA ARG A 495 -5.87 4.20 32.47
C ARG A 495 -4.73 4.41 33.47
N ASP A 496 -4.96 4.19 34.76
CA ASP A 496 -3.94 4.40 35.80
C ASP A 496 -2.73 3.49 35.59
N ARG A 497 -2.97 2.23 35.18
CA ARG A 497 -1.89 1.29 34.85
C ARG A 497 -1.11 1.72 33.62
N LEU A 498 -1.76 2.31 32.62
CA LEU A 498 -1.06 2.86 31.46
C LEU A 498 -0.15 4.02 31.86
N LEU A 499 -0.59 4.91 32.76
CA LEU A 499 0.21 6.04 33.24
C LEU A 499 1.45 5.61 34.06
N GLU A 500 1.40 4.44 34.70
CA GLU A 500 2.55 3.87 35.42
C GLU A 500 3.65 3.36 34.46
N MET A 501 3.36 3.19 33.17
CA MET A 501 4.28 2.60 32.21
C MET A 501 5.26 3.62 31.63
N GLU A 502 6.52 3.20 31.47
CA GLU A 502 7.55 4.02 30.84
C GLU A 502 7.15 4.41 29.40
N GLY A 503 7.20 5.71 29.10
CA GLY A 503 6.81 6.26 27.79
C GLY A 503 5.32 6.59 27.63
N PHE A 504 4.49 6.40 28.66
CA PHE A 504 3.04 6.67 28.64
C PHE A 504 2.64 7.82 29.56
N GLY A 505 2.99 9.06 29.19
CA GLY A 505 2.48 10.26 29.87
C GLY A 505 1.01 10.56 29.52
N ASP A 506 0.36 11.45 30.30
CA ASP A 506 -1.07 11.77 30.16
C ASP A 506 -1.53 12.00 28.73
N LYS A 507 -0.85 12.88 27.98
CA LYS A 507 -1.23 13.19 26.59
C LYS A 507 -1.11 11.97 25.66
N SER A 508 -0.15 11.08 25.88
CA SER A 508 0.03 9.86 25.08
C SER A 508 -1.09 8.87 25.35
N VAL A 509 -1.41 8.67 26.63
CA VAL A 509 -2.50 7.80 27.08
C VAL A 509 -3.84 8.32 26.59
N ASP A 510 -4.11 9.61 26.73
CA ASP A 510 -5.37 10.21 26.29
C ASP A 510 -5.54 10.10 24.77
N ASN A 511 -4.48 10.31 23.98
CA ASN A 511 -4.54 10.12 22.52
C ASN A 511 -4.80 8.65 22.16
N LEU A 512 -4.14 7.70 22.82
CA LEU A 512 -4.33 6.27 22.58
C LEU A 512 -5.77 5.84 22.91
N LEU A 513 -6.28 6.25 24.07
CA LEU A 513 -7.64 5.91 24.50
C LEU A 513 -8.69 6.58 23.58
N ALA A 514 -8.46 7.82 23.15
CA ALA A 514 -9.32 8.49 22.17
C ALA A 514 -9.31 7.78 20.81
N ALA A 515 -8.15 7.30 20.34
CA ALA A 515 -8.05 6.54 19.10
C ALA A 515 -8.78 5.18 19.19
N ILE A 516 -8.65 4.47 20.33
CA ILE A 516 -9.40 3.23 20.59
C ILE A 516 -10.92 3.49 20.60
N GLU A 517 -11.34 4.59 21.21
CA GLU A 517 -12.77 4.98 21.26
C GLU A 517 -13.32 5.31 19.88
N ALA A 518 -12.57 6.09 19.08
CA ALA A 518 -12.93 6.38 17.69
C ALA A 518 -13.01 5.11 16.83
N ALA A 519 -12.16 4.12 17.14
CA ALA A 519 -12.12 2.86 16.42
C ALA A 519 -13.28 1.91 16.74
N ARG A 520 -14.21 2.23 17.66
CA ARG A 520 -15.42 1.41 17.88
C ARG A 520 -16.29 1.28 16.63
N THR A 521 -16.22 2.24 15.73
CA THR A 521 -16.84 2.15 14.40
C THR A 521 -15.76 1.86 13.36
N VAL A 522 -15.92 0.76 12.63
CA VAL A 522 -14.94 0.30 11.64
C VAL A 522 -15.66 -0.19 10.39
N SER A 523 -15.06 -0.11 9.21
CA SER A 523 -15.70 -0.66 8.01
C SER A 523 -15.78 -2.19 8.05
N LEU A 524 -16.86 -2.77 7.50
CA LEU A 524 -17.03 -4.23 7.46
C LEU A 524 -15.85 -5.01 6.85
N PRO A 525 -15.21 -4.57 5.73
CA PRO A 525 -14.03 -5.26 5.20
C PRO A 525 -12.86 -5.31 6.18
N ARG A 526 -12.60 -4.19 6.88
CA ARG A 526 -11.52 -4.08 7.88
C ARG A 526 -11.81 -4.99 9.08
N PHE A 527 -13.05 -4.98 9.55
CA PHE A 527 -13.51 -5.88 10.62
C PHE A 527 -13.30 -7.36 10.26
N ILE A 528 -13.77 -7.81 9.10
CA ILE A 528 -13.63 -9.21 8.65
C ILE A 528 -12.14 -9.58 8.49
N SER A 529 -11.31 -8.69 7.94
CA SER A 529 -9.86 -8.91 7.82
C SER A 529 -9.21 -9.06 9.20
N ALA A 530 -9.61 -8.25 10.18
CA ALA A 530 -9.07 -8.25 11.53
C ALA A 530 -9.39 -9.53 12.33
N LEU A 531 -10.46 -10.26 11.99
CA LEU A 531 -10.77 -11.56 12.61
C LEU A 531 -9.68 -12.62 12.39
N GLY A 532 -8.80 -12.43 11.40
CA GLY A 532 -7.65 -13.29 11.17
C GLY A 532 -7.99 -14.68 10.62
N ILE A 533 -9.16 -14.82 9.98
CA ILE A 533 -9.64 -16.08 9.38
C ILE A 533 -8.59 -16.57 8.36
N PRO A 534 -8.18 -17.85 8.39
CA PRO A 534 -7.20 -18.39 7.45
C PRO A 534 -7.59 -18.11 5.99
N MET A 535 -6.62 -17.65 5.19
CA MET A 535 -6.79 -17.25 3.78
C MET A 535 -7.71 -16.05 3.51
N VAL A 536 -8.27 -15.40 4.54
CA VAL A 536 -9.09 -14.20 4.41
C VAL A 536 -8.24 -12.96 4.71
N GLY A 537 -7.57 -12.44 3.68
CA GLY A 537 -6.91 -11.13 3.74
C GLY A 537 -7.86 -9.98 3.36
N ALA A 538 -7.38 -8.74 3.43
CA ALA A 538 -8.17 -7.52 3.15
C ALA A 538 -9.03 -7.58 1.86
N GLN A 539 -8.51 -8.16 0.79
CA GLN A 539 -9.26 -8.31 -0.46
C GLN A 539 -10.40 -9.34 -0.36
N VAL A 540 -10.15 -10.50 0.24
CA VAL A 540 -11.20 -11.52 0.44
C VAL A 540 -12.25 -10.95 1.40
N ALA A 541 -11.83 -10.24 2.44
CA ALA A 541 -12.72 -9.53 3.34
C ALA A 541 -13.59 -8.50 2.62
N GLN A 542 -13.03 -7.74 1.65
CA GLN A 542 -13.77 -6.85 0.78
C GLN A 542 -14.82 -7.59 -0.07
N LEU A 543 -14.47 -8.74 -0.64
CA LEU A 543 -15.39 -9.57 -1.43
C LEU A 543 -16.55 -10.10 -0.58
N ILE A 544 -16.25 -10.58 0.63
CA ILE A 544 -17.27 -11.03 1.60
C ILE A 544 -18.16 -9.85 1.99
N ALA A 545 -17.58 -8.69 2.33
CA ALA A 545 -18.33 -7.50 2.68
C ALA A 545 -19.22 -7.01 1.52
N ALA A 546 -18.71 -7.03 0.28
CA ALA A 546 -19.48 -6.69 -0.91
C ALA A 546 -20.61 -7.67 -1.20
N ARG A 547 -20.47 -8.94 -0.81
CA ARG A 547 -21.49 -9.98 -0.99
C ARG A 547 -22.63 -9.86 0.02
N TYR A 548 -22.31 -9.60 1.29
CA TYR A 548 -23.28 -9.63 2.38
C TYR A 548 -23.76 -8.26 2.83
N THR A 549 -23.02 -7.18 2.52
CA THR A 549 -23.31 -5.78 2.91
C THR A 549 -23.18 -5.51 4.41
N SER A 550 -23.66 -6.39 5.28
CA SER A 550 -23.55 -6.27 6.75
C SER A 550 -22.98 -7.54 7.39
N LEU A 551 -22.45 -7.42 8.62
CA LEU A 551 -22.02 -8.58 9.40
C LEU A 551 -23.20 -9.50 9.73
N ASP A 552 -24.35 -8.93 10.09
CA ASP A 552 -25.54 -9.72 10.45
C ASP A 552 -26.07 -10.53 9.27
N ALA A 553 -25.99 -10.00 8.04
CA ALA A 553 -26.33 -10.75 6.83
C ALA A 553 -25.39 -11.96 6.61
N LEU A 554 -24.08 -11.79 6.83
CA LEU A 554 -23.12 -12.90 6.78
C LEU A 554 -23.45 -13.95 7.85
N LEU A 555 -23.68 -13.54 9.10
CA LEU A 555 -24.02 -14.46 10.19
C LEU A 555 -25.34 -15.19 9.95
N ALA A 556 -26.34 -14.51 9.38
CA ALA A 556 -27.61 -15.11 9.00
C ALA A 556 -27.44 -16.17 7.90
N ALA A 557 -26.64 -15.88 6.87
CA ALA A 557 -26.31 -16.81 5.79
C ALA A 557 -25.51 -18.03 6.27
N ILE A 558 -24.68 -17.87 7.29
CA ILE A 558 -23.99 -19.01 7.91
C ILE A 558 -24.98 -19.86 8.69
N LYS A 559 -25.84 -19.22 9.50
CA LYS A 559 -26.83 -19.90 10.34
C LYS A 559 -27.88 -20.68 9.52
N ASN A 560 -28.31 -20.15 8.38
CA ASN A 560 -29.31 -20.79 7.52
C ASN A 560 -28.69 -21.79 6.52
N GLY A 561 -27.35 -21.92 6.49
CA GLY A 561 -26.63 -22.85 5.62
C GLY A 561 -26.43 -22.40 4.17
N THR A 562 -26.81 -21.16 3.80
CA THR A 562 -26.66 -20.67 2.41
C THR A 562 -25.28 -20.10 2.11
N ALA A 563 -24.51 -19.72 3.14
CA ALA A 563 -23.21 -19.07 2.97
C ALA A 563 -22.18 -19.89 2.17
N ALA A 564 -22.23 -21.23 2.27
CA ALA A 564 -21.30 -22.11 1.56
C ALA A 564 -21.39 -21.89 0.04
N GLU A 565 -22.59 -22.04 -0.51
CA GLU A 565 -22.85 -21.85 -1.94
C GLU A 565 -22.71 -20.38 -2.34
N GLU A 566 -23.13 -19.45 -1.49
CA GLU A 566 -23.07 -18.02 -1.78
C GLU A 566 -21.65 -17.47 -1.88
N LEU A 567 -20.72 -17.96 -1.03
CA LEU A 567 -19.32 -17.59 -1.04
C LEU A 567 -18.56 -18.28 -2.19
N ASP A 568 -18.83 -19.55 -2.46
CA ASP A 568 -18.20 -20.29 -3.57
C ASP A 568 -18.49 -19.66 -4.94
N ASN A 569 -19.64 -18.97 -5.06
CA ASN A 569 -20.03 -18.23 -6.25
C ASN A 569 -19.37 -16.83 -6.39
N VAL A 570 -18.47 -16.44 -5.48
CA VAL A 570 -17.76 -15.15 -5.55
C VAL A 570 -16.40 -15.35 -6.19
N ASP A 571 -16.15 -14.69 -7.34
CA ASP A 571 -14.86 -14.74 -8.02
C ASP A 571 -13.74 -14.23 -7.09
N GLY A 572 -12.70 -15.06 -6.89
CA GLY A 572 -11.64 -14.82 -5.92
C GLY A 572 -11.85 -15.48 -4.55
N ILE A 573 -12.97 -16.17 -4.31
CA ILE A 573 -13.21 -17.01 -3.14
C ILE A 573 -13.30 -18.47 -3.60
N GLY A 574 -12.28 -19.27 -3.25
CA GLY A 574 -12.26 -20.71 -3.55
C GLY A 574 -12.79 -21.57 -2.40
N PRO A 575 -13.01 -22.87 -2.62
CA PRO A 575 -13.66 -23.77 -1.66
C PRO A 575 -12.93 -23.84 -0.31
N ARG A 576 -11.60 -23.77 -0.28
CA ARG A 576 -10.81 -23.70 0.97
C ARG A 576 -11.09 -22.44 1.79
N ILE A 577 -11.33 -21.30 1.13
CA ILE A 577 -11.68 -20.05 1.83
C ILE A 577 -13.09 -20.19 2.42
N VAL A 578 -14.03 -20.75 1.65
CA VAL A 578 -15.39 -21.03 2.12
C VAL A 578 -15.34 -21.89 3.38
N GLU A 579 -14.62 -23.01 3.35
CA GLU A 579 -14.45 -23.91 4.49
C GLU A 579 -13.88 -23.17 5.72
N ASN A 580 -12.81 -22.40 5.55
CA ASN A 580 -12.19 -21.62 6.65
C ASN A 580 -13.15 -20.59 7.25
N VAL A 581 -13.93 -19.88 6.41
CA VAL A 581 -14.93 -18.91 6.87
C VAL A 581 -16.01 -19.61 7.69
N LEU A 582 -16.59 -20.70 7.16
CA LEU A 582 -17.62 -21.45 7.86
C LEU A 582 -17.10 -22.02 9.19
N ALA A 583 -15.93 -22.67 9.17
CA ALA A 583 -15.30 -23.24 10.34
C ALA A 583 -15.02 -22.18 11.43
N TYR A 584 -14.59 -20.98 11.04
CA TYR A 584 -14.35 -19.90 12.00
C TYR A 584 -15.61 -19.50 12.77
N PHE A 585 -16.73 -19.29 12.08
CA PHE A 585 -17.97 -18.81 12.71
C PHE A 585 -18.77 -19.91 13.42
N THR A 586 -18.52 -21.19 13.12
CA THR A 586 -19.13 -22.33 13.81
C THR A 586 -18.35 -22.82 15.02
N GLU A 587 -17.05 -22.51 15.10
CA GLU A 587 -16.18 -22.85 16.23
C GLU A 587 -16.60 -22.07 17.52
N PRO A 588 -17.01 -22.76 18.60
CA PRO A 588 -17.52 -22.11 19.82
C PRO A 588 -16.59 -21.05 20.42
N HIS A 589 -15.28 -21.28 20.42
CA HIS A 589 -14.33 -20.33 21.01
C HIS A 589 -14.23 -19.03 20.20
N ASN A 590 -14.23 -19.12 18.88
CA ASN A 590 -14.23 -17.96 17.99
C ASN A 590 -15.55 -17.20 18.09
N ARG A 591 -16.67 -17.90 18.19
CA ARG A 591 -17.98 -17.29 18.37
C ARG A 591 -18.06 -16.50 19.67
N HIS A 592 -17.57 -17.07 20.77
CA HIS A 592 -17.50 -16.34 22.05
C HIS A 592 -16.63 -15.09 21.96
N ARG A 593 -15.43 -15.18 21.35
CA ARG A 593 -14.56 -14.02 21.12
C ARG A 593 -15.20 -12.96 20.22
N LEU A 594 -15.94 -13.38 19.20
CA LEU A 594 -16.66 -12.49 18.30
C LEU A 594 -17.79 -11.76 19.04
N ASP A 595 -18.59 -12.47 19.83
CA ASP A 595 -19.68 -11.89 20.60
C ASP A 595 -19.15 -10.91 21.66
N ASP A 596 -18.01 -11.23 22.30
CA ASP A 596 -17.33 -10.33 23.23
C ASP A 596 -16.84 -9.05 22.54
N LEU A 597 -16.20 -9.17 21.38
CA LEU A 597 -15.74 -8.01 20.61
C LEU A 597 -16.91 -7.14 20.14
N ARG A 598 -18.01 -7.75 19.67
CA ARG A 598 -19.22 -7.05 19.20
C ARG A 598 -19.95 -6.27 20.29
N ALA A 599 -19.69 -6.55 21.57
CA ALA A 599 -20.19 -5.72 22.65
C ALA A 599 -19.60 -4.31 22.67
N PHE A 600 -18.43 -4.12 22.04
CA PHE A 600 -17.68 -2.85 22.04
C PHE A 600 -17.61 -2.17 20.68
N VAL A 601 -17.79 -2.91 19.59
CA VAL A 601 -17.54 -2.43 18.24
C VAL A 601 -18.73 -2.69 17.31
N THR A 602 -18.99 -1.73 16.43
CA THR A 602 -20.04 -1.81 15.40
C THR A 602 -19.42 -1.71 14.01
N PRO A 603 -19.32 -2.83 13.27
CA PRO A 603 -18.92 -2.79 11.87
C PRO A 603 -19.96 -2.03 11.05
N GLN A 604 -19.52 -1.02 10.32
CA GLN A 604 -20.35 -0.24 9.42
C GLN A 604 -20.66 -1.05 8.16
N ASP A 605 -21.92 -0.96 7.73
CA ASP A 605 -22.38 -1.59 6.50
C ASP A 605 -21.52 -1.16 5.30
N TYR A 606 -21.22 -2.13 4.46
CA TYR A 606 -20.46 -1.95 3.26
C TYR A 606 -21.29 -1.27 2.18
N VAL A 607 -20.98 -0.02 1.89
CA VAL A 607 -21.57 0.69 0.75
C VAL A 607 -20.77 0.36 -0.51
N GLN A 608 -21.38 -0.34 -1.46
CA GLN A 608 -20.80 -0.48 -2.79
C GLN A 608 -20.68 0.91 -3.43
N LYS A 609 -19.45 1.39 -3.64
CA LYS A 609 -19.22 2.55 -4.51
C LYS A 609 -19.59 2.12 -5.93
N ALA A 610 -20.73 2.60 -6.42
CA ALA A 610 -21.17 2.31 -7.78
C ALA A 610 -20.18 2.91 -8.79
N THR A 611 -19.36 2.08 -9.41
CA THR A 611 -18.64 2.40 -10.64
C THR A 611 -19.63 2.27 -11.79
N ARG A 612 -20.52 3.26 -11.97
CA ARG A 612 -21.58 3.32 -12.99
C ARG A 612 -22.59 2.16 -12.88
N GLN A 613 -23.87 2.46 -12.63
CA GLN A 613 -24.89 1.41 -12.75
C GLN A 613 -25.05 1.04 -14.22
N THR A 614 -24.63 -0.16 -14.59
CA THR A 614 -24.81 -0.71 -15.92
C THR A 614 -26.00 -1.70 -15.91
N PRO A 615 -26.53 -2.08 -17.08
CA PRO A 615 -27.51 -3.15 -17.19
C PRO A 615 -27.04 -4.50 -16.60
N PHE A 616 -25.74 -4.66 -16.31
CA PHE A 616 -25.12 -5.87 -15.80
C PHE A 616 -24.77 -5.81 -14.31
N THR A 617 -24.88 -4.65 -13.66
CA THR A 617 -24.50 -4.49 -12.25
C THR A 617 -25.27 -5.46 -11.34
N GLY A 618 -24.52 -6.30 -10.61
CA GLY A 618 -25.08 -7.29 -9.69
C GLY A 618 -25.66 -8.56 -10.33
N LYS A 619 -25.73 -8.62 -11.66
CA LYS A 619 -26.28 -9.75 -12.41
C LYS A 619 -25.26 -10.86 -12.64
N THR A 620 -25.72 -12.11 -12.65
CA THR A 620 -24.96 -13.29 -13.04
C THR A 620 -25.10 -13.53 -14.54
N VAL A 621 -23.99 -13.41 -15.26
CA VAL A 621 -23.93 -13.50 -16.72
C VAL A 621 -23.14 -14.74 -17.13
N VAL A 622 -23.64 -15.49 -18.10
CA VAL A 622 -22.93 -16.64 -18.70
C VAL A 622 -22.60 -16.33 -20.15
N LEU A 623 -21.38 -16.61 -20.57
CA LEU A 623 -20.95 -16.52 -21.98
C LEU A 623 -21.07 -17.91 -22.64
N THR A 624 -21.66 -17.98 -23.83
CA THR A 624 -21.67 -19.19 -24.67
C THR A 624 -21.45 -18.86 -26.15
N GLY A 625 -21.01 -19.86 -26.92
CA GLY A 625 -20.65 -19.67 -28.33
C GLY A 625 -19.31 -18.92 -28.53
N THR A 626 -19.01 -18.65 -29.79
CA THR A 626 -17.86 -17.85 -30.25
C THR A 626 -18.31 -16.41 -30.49
N LEU A 627 -17.58 -15.45 -29.93
CA LEU A 627 -17.82 -14.01 -30.12
C LEU A 627 -16.96 -13.53 -31.30
N SER A 628 -17.57 -12.75 -32.20
CA SER A 628 -17.01 -12.29 -33.48
C SER A 628 -16.24 -10.96 -33.36
N ARG A 629 -16.58 -10.12 -32.38
CA ARG A 629 -16.00 -8.78 -32.16
C ARG A 629 -14.88 -8.77 -31.13
N MET A 630 -14.89 -9.74 -30.22
CA MET A 630 -13.87 -9.89 -29.17
C MET A 630 -13.76 -11.34 -28.70
N THR A 631 -12.74 -11.67 -27.92
CA THR A 631 -12.66 -13.00 -27.30
C THR A 631 -13.60 -13.12 -26.11
N ARG A 632 -13.90 -14.34 -25.70
CA ARG A 632 -14.66 -14.60 -24.46
C ARG A 632 -13.94 -14.10 -23.21
N ASP A 633 -12.61 -14.13 -23.20
CA ASP A 633 -11.81 -13.63 -22.09
C ASP A 633 -11.91 -12.10 -22.01
N GLU A 634 -11.86 -11.40 -23.14
CA GLU A 634 -12.09 -9.96 -23.21
C GLU A 634 -13.53 -9.60 -22.79
N ALA A 635 -14.53 -10.35 -23.28
CA ALA A 635 -15.93 -10.15 -22.88
C ALA A 635 -16.13 -10.36 -21.37
N LYS A 636 -15.47 -11.36 -20.78
CA LYS A 636 -15.47 -11.59 -19.33
C LYS A 636 -14.91 -10.38 -18.58
N ILE A 637 -13.80 -9.81 -19.04
CA ILE A 637 -13.19 -8.61 -18.43
C ILE A 637 -14.18 -7.44 -18.47
N ARG A 638 -14.77 -7.14 -19.63
CA ARG A 638 -15.72 -6.03 -19.77
C ARG A 638 -16.98 -6.19 -18.92
N LEU A 639 -17.49 -7.41 -18.80
CA LEU A 639 -18.62 -7.71 -17.91
C LEU A 639 -18.27 -7.51 -16.44
N GLN A 640 -17.06 -7.93 -16.03
CA GLN A 640 -16.58 -7.73 -14.66
C GLN A 640 -16.40 -6.24 -14.35
N GLU A 641 -15.86 -5.45 -15.28
CA GLU A 641 -15.74 -3.99 -15.17
C GLU A 641 -17.12 -3.31 -15.10
N ALA A 642 -18.12 -3.83 -15.82
CA ALA A 642 -19.50 -3.38 -15.76
C ALA A 642 -20.24 -3.82 -14.47
N GLY A 643 -19.59 -4.56 -13.57
CA GLY A 643 -20.16 -5.00 -12.28
C GLY A 643 -20.96 -6.30 -12.35
N ALA A 644 -20.79 -7.11 -13.40
CA ALA A 644 -21.42 -8.41 -13.57
C ALA A 644 -20.61 -9.56 -12.93
N LYS A 645 -21.30 -10.62 -12.51
CA LYS A 645 -20.69 -11.90 -12.09
C LYS A 645 -20.66 -12.84 -13.29
N VAL A 646 -19.49 -13.20 -13.80
CA VAL A 646 -19.40 -14.08 -14.97
C VAL A 646 -19.24 -15.55 -14.56
N ALA A 647 -20.27 -16.36 -14.78
CA ALA A 647 -20.30 -17.79 -14.46
C ALA A 647 -19.96 -18.67 -15.67
N SER A 648 -19.42 -19.87 -15.40
CA SER A 648 -19.02 -20.83 -16.44
C SER A 648 -20.16 -21.72 -16.93
N SER A 649 -21.25 -21.83 -16.16
CA SER A 649 -22.41 -22.68 -16.44
C SER A 649 -23.73 -21.97 -16.13
N ILE A 650 -24.81 -22.40 -16.79
CA ILE A 650 -26.16 -21.88 -16.57
C ILE A 650 -26.80 -22.61 -15.38
N SER A 651 -27.33 -21.83 -14.46
CA SER A 651 -28.11 -22.25 -13.29
C SER A 651 -29.40 -21.41 -13.17
N THR A 652 -30.25 -21.74 -12.18
CA THR A 652 -31.43 -20.93 -11.83
C THR A 652 -31.09 -19.52 -11.33
N LYS A 653 -29.81 -19.27 -10.98
CA LYS A 653 -29.30 -17.97 -10.53
C LYS A 653 -28.69 -17.16 -11.69
N THR A 654 -28.70 -17.69 -12.91
CA THR A 654 -28.21 -16.96 -14.09
C THR A 654 -29.25 -15.94 -14.53
N ASP A 655 -28.87 -14.67 -14.58
CA ASP A 655 -29.76 -13.58 -15.00
C ASP A 655 -29.71 -13.39 -16.53
N ILE A 656 -28.52 -13.45 -17.12
CA ILE A 656 -28.30 -13.19 -18.55
C ILE A 656 -27.39 -14.27 -19.16
N LEU A 657 -27.77 -14.82 -20.31
CA LEU A 657 -26.90 -15.58 -21.19
C LEU A 657 -26.52 -14.70 -22.39
N ILE A 658 -25.23 -14.44 -22.58
CA ILE A 658 -24.71 -13.83 -23.79
C ILE A 658 -24.32 -14.94 -24.76
N ALA A 659 -24.98 -14.98 -25.91
CA ALA A 659 -24.87 -16.01 -26.91
C ALA A 659 -24.18 -15.48 -28.18
N GLY A 660 -22.96 -15.95 -28.43
CA GLY A 660 -22.29 -15.82 -29.71
C GLY A 660 -22.67 -16.91 -30.71
N GLU A 661 -21.95 -16.97 -31.83
CA GLU A 661 -22.13 -18.01 -32.85
C GLU A 661 -21.95 -19.41 -32.25
N ALA A 662 -22.73 -20.39 -32.72
CA ALA A 662 -22.69 -21.78 -32.23
C ALA A 662 -22.94 -21.95 -30.71
N ALA A 663 -23.77 -21.10 -30.10
CA ALA A 663 -24.14 -21.13 -28.67
C ALA A 663 -24.66 -22.48 -28.11
N GLY A 664 -25.09 -23.40 -28.98
CA GLY A 664 -25.24 -24.83 -28.69
C GLY A 664 -26.23 -25.18 -27.56
N SER A 665 -25.85 -26.15 -26.73
CA SER A 665 -26.69 -26.73 -25.66
C SER A 665 -27.03 -25.77 -24.52
N LYS A 666 -26.20 -24.74 -24.29
CA LYS A 666 -26.44 -23.72 -23.26
C LYS A 666 -27.60 -22.79 -23.61
N LEU A 667 -27.79 -22.47 -24.90
CA LEU A 667 -28.93 -21.64 -25.34
C LEU A 667 -30.27 -22.34 -25.08
N LYS A 668 -30.33 -23.66 -25.32
CA LYS A 668 -31.51 -24.48 -24.96
C LYS A 668 -31.79 -24.47 -23.46
N LYS A 669 -30.74 -24.68 -22.64
CA LYS A 669 -30.86 -24.66 -21.18
C LYS A 669 -31.28 -23.30 -20.62
N ALA A 670 -30.85 -22.19 -21.23
CA ALA A 670 -31.33 -20.85 -20.85
C ALA A 670 -32.83 -20.67 -21.14
N ALA A 671 -33.30 -21.15 -22.30
CA ALA A 671 -34.71 -21.10 -22.66
C ALA A 671 -35.59 -21.93 -21.70
N GLU A 672 -35.11 -23.11 -21.29
CA GLU A 672 -35.79 -23.97 -20.30
C GLU A 672 -35.91 -23.32 -18.92
N LEU A 673 -34.91 -22.52 -18.53
CA LEU A 673 -34.83 -21.87 -17.22
C LEU A 673 -35.34 -20.42 -17.20
N GLY A 674 -35.84 -19.91 -18.33
CA GLY A 674 -36.35 -18.54 -18.46
C GLY A 674 -35.29 -17.45 -18.32
N VAL A 675 -34.02 -17.78 -18.58
CA VAL A 675 -32.89 -16.85 -18.48
C VAL A 675 -32.91 -15.88 -19.67
N ALA A 676 -32.69 -14.58 -19.42
CA ALA A 676 -32.65 -13.58 -20.49
C ALA A 676 -31.48 -13.86 -21.45
N VAL A 677 -31.74 -13.90 -22.76
CA VAL A 677 -30.70 -14.13 -23.77
C VAL A 677 -30.38 -12.83 -24.49
N MET A 678 -29.09 -12.54 -24.62
CA MET A 678 -28.55 -11.36 -25.30
C MET A 678 -27.55 -11.83 -26.36
N ASP A 679 -27.61 -11.27 -27.57
CA ASP A 679 -26.58 -11.51 -28.58
C ASP A 679 -25.37 -10.58 -28.38
N GLU A 680 -24.32 -10.78 -29.17
CA GLU A 680 -23.07 -10.02 -29.05
C GLU A 680 -23.24 -8.51 -29.32
N ASP A 681 -24.08 -8.13 -30.27
CA ASP A 681 -24.31 -6.72 -30.61
C ASP A 681 -25.10 -6.00 -29.50
N ALA A 682 -26.13 -6.65 -28.93
CA ALA A 682 -26.86 -6.12 -27.78
C ALA A 682 -25.98 -6.04 -26.53
N PHE A 683 -25.07 -7.00 -26.33
CA PHE A 683 -24.06 -6.94 -25.26
C PHE A 683 -23.16 -5.71 -25.40
N LEU A 684 -22.64 -5.45 -26.60
CA LEU A 684 -21.79 -4.29 -26.87
C LEU A 684 -22.53 -2.97 -26.65
N ALA A 685 -23.78 -2.86 -27.09
CA ALA A 685 -24.59 -1.66 -26.88
C ALA A 685 -24.80 -1.38 -25.38
N ALA A 686 -25.08 -2.43 -24.59
CA ALA A 686 -25.30 -2.31 -23.15
C ALA A 686 -24.04 -2.00 -22.32
N LEU A 687 -22.84 -2.00 -22.92
CA LEU A 687 -21.58 -1.59 -22.27
C LEU A 687 -21.24 -0.10 -22.45
N VAL A 688 -21.88 0.61 -23.39
CA VAL A 688 -21.52 1.98 -23.78
C VAL A 688 -22.31 3.04 -22.98
N ASP A 689 -23.51 2.68 -22.49
CA ASP A 689 -24.32 3.46 -21.54
C ASP A 689 -23.88 3.25 -20.09
#